data_AF-A0A6C0I1Q7-F1
#
_entry.id   AF-A0A6C0I1Q7-F1
#
_cell.length_a   1.000
_cell.length_b   1.000
_cell.length_c   1.000
_cell.angle_alpha   90.00
_cell.angle_beta   90.00
_cell.angle_gamma   90.00
#
_symmetry.space_group_name_H-M   'P 1'
#
loop_
_entity.id
_entity.type
_entity.pdbx_description
1 polymer ?
#
loop_
_entity_poly.entity_id
_entity_poly.type
_entity_poly.pdbx_seq_one_letter_code
_entity_poly.pdbx_strand_id
1 'polypeptide(L)'
;MTTICLCMIVKNESKVLKRLFDSIVDIIDCYCICDTGSTDDTISIIESHFKEKNISGKVVKEEFKDFSHNRNIALNAANGMSDYILLLDADMVIKMHSNFKEVLKTEFDEFKILQGNDEYNYPNTRIIRNNGTYKYHGVTHEYVIGPPTAKGINIAKDIIFIIDIGDGGAKRDKFERDIKLLTQGIIDEPNNTRYYFYLGNSYLDIHNNDLAIEVYKKVLELNGWEQEKYVSCLRIYEAYLRKNEEENGLPYLILSQKLDNKRIEGIYRLIRYYSTRQMDIVSYTYYSLIQTYYETEFLSNDSNIKYDQAIHFKLFTNAIEYKYLLPYYMIIVSNKIKMPKIGIRMYEIIFSLKYIDAGELCANNIIFNLQFFIDEIDRENLPNFYTLYTNYLKLLTEKFNITYKELLQLYETKLTNTIKDNELKDNLIVENPDVIVANAIIKADLNIGKPIKHKKGHNHNKFILTLMIKNESKIIERCIGNVIQHIDAISILDTGSTDTTIEVCNNILIKYGKPFNIMVEPFKNFGYNRSVAFTNAKNFCIDLQWDLDKTYAMVLDADMILKVSDEFKDFELTQNGYQIIQKNSRITYYNVRMMKFQHDWKCTGATHEYWDGGSVEKLPQELIHIHDINDGGCKSDKAERDIRLLKEDIAEDKNMARSHFYLAQTYKDTGQFSTAIEYYKKRIELGGWYEEIWYSHYQLGKCYKELNQVHDMEYWMNKAFDINSKRAEPIYFLVNYFRIISRHHKAYHYYLKGKDIPYPENELLFVEHNIYNGMFEYENTILACYLCKSRQDGLSDIVSYINKYPFHLNNVWDNLHYYVESLNSSYTKYNFPLFDEYAASSCSIINYNGSNILNIRLVNYSIDEQGCYHMRSADGKVRTKNAVILLDDNYLPITNAELIEEDYNRYDSNIEGLEDVRLFLFKDEIHFTATSKNITNDDHIVIAMGKYSYNDKKIYNVCAIEPPRPSRCEKNWIFIPEVAEVAEVAEVAEIAEVIEEVAEVAEATNMTKISEATEGENTTTMNFIYGWHPLEIGSIKDNKLTLHTKYDTPVIFSRFRGSSPIVEYNNKFWAVVHFVRYTTPRVYYHSVVVFDKKMKPEQYSLPFCFRQTKIEYCLGFHIREGNGCFIFSENDSSPGFITMPLSALKMVNV
;
A
#
# COMPACT_ATOMS: atom_id res chain seq x y z
N MET A 1 -45.37 16.79 -33.34
CA MET A 1 -44.07 16.55 -32.66
C MET A 1 -44.20 15.24 -31.91
N THR A 2 -43.13 14.46 -31.84
CA THR A 2 -43.09 13.22 -31.05
C THR A 2 -43.24 13.55 -29.56
N THR A 3 -44.16 12.87 -28.89
CA THR A 3 -44.49 13.07 -27.47
C THR A 3 -43.91 11.97 -26.57
N ILE A 4 -43.46 12.34 -25.36
CA ILE A 4 -42.79 11.45 -24.41
C ILE A 4 -43.45 11.52 -23.03
N CYS A 5 -43.77 10.37 -22.46
CA CYS A 5 -44.30 10.24 -21.10
C CYS A 5 -43.21 9.73 -20.14
N LEU A 6 -42.94 10.43 -19.03
CA LEU A 6 -42.16 9.87 -17.93
C LEU A 6 -42.93 8.74 -17.25
N CYS A 7 -42.33 7.57 -17.12
CA CYS A 7 -42.89 6.44 -16.37
C CYS A 7 -41.88 5.91 -15.35
N MET A 8 -42.27 5.90 -14.08
CA MET A 8 -41.43 5.41 -12.99
C MET A 8 -42.28 4.96 -11.80
N ILE A 9 -41.66 4.23 -10.87
CA ILE A 9 -42.21 3.94 -9.54
C ILE A 9 -41.45 4.75 -8.49
N VAL A 10 -42.09 5.15 -7.40
CA VAL A 10 -41.46 5.93 -6.31
C VAL A 10 -41.91 5.43 -4.93
N LYS A 11 -41.04 5.63 -3.94
CA LYS A 11 -41.36 5.50 -2.51
C LYS A 11 -40.41 6.35 -1.67
N ASN A 12 -40.92 7.36 -0.98
CA ASN A 12 -40.15 8.20 -0.07
C ASN A 12 -38.90 8.85 -0.70
N GLU A 13 -39.07 9.49 -1.87
CA GLU A 13 -37.98 10.07 -2.67
C GLU A 13 -37.99 11.62 -2.65
N SER A 14 -38.64 12.23 -1.67
CA SER A 14 -38.81 13.70 -1.58
C SER A 14 -37.49 14.49 -1.66
N LYS A 15 -36.37 13.91 -1.18
CA LYS A 15 -35.05 14.54 -1.19
C LYS A 15 -34.39 14.61 -2.57
N VAL A 16 -34.69 13.69 -3.48
CA VAL A 16 -33.93 13.49 -4.74
C VAL A 16 -34.72 13.82 -6.01
N LEU A 17 -36.05 13.72 -5.97
CA LEU A 17 -36.91 13.82 -7.15
C LEU A 17 -36.77 15.14 -7.93
N LYS A 18 -36.59 16.27 -7.23
CA LYS A 18 -36.46 17.58 -7.89
C LYS A 18 -35.28 17.61 -8.85
N ARG A 19 -34.15 17.01 -8.48
CA ARG A 19 -32.95 16.91 -9.33
C ARG A 19 -33.22 16.12 -10.60
N LEU A 20 -33.95 15.01 -10.50
CA LEU A 20 -34.36 14.23 -11.65
C LEU A 20 -35.29 15.06 -12.55
N PHE A 21 -36.33 15.65 -11.98
CA PHE A 21 -37.31 16.42 -12.75
C PHE A 21 -36.67 17.59 -13.49
N ASP A 22 -35.83 18.37 -12.82
CA ASP A 22 -35.09 19.48 -13.43
C ASP A 22 -34.24 19.03 -14.64
N SER A 23 -33.82 17.76 -14.69
CA SER A 23 -33.04 17.23 -15.83
C SER A 23 -33.87 16.77 -17.03
N ILE A 24 -35.20 16.63 -16.89
CA ILE A 24 -36.08 16.06 -17.91
C ILE A 24 -37.25 16.95 -18.33
N VAL A 25 -37.49 18.08 -17.63
CA VAL A 25 -38.61 19.00 -17.90
C VAL A 25 -38.65 19.51 -19.35
N ASP A 26 -37.50 19.64 -20.01
CA ASP A 26 -37.43 20.08 -21.41
C ASP A 26 -37.67 18.95 -22.43
N ILE A 27 -37.79 17.71 -21.96
CA ILE A 27 -37.86 16.49 -22.79
C ILE A 27 -39.27 15.92 -22.80
N ILE A 28 -39.91 15.84 -21.63
CA ILE A 28 -41.19 15.14 -21.47
C ILE A 28 -42.37 16.06 -21.77
N ASP A 29 -43.47 15.46 -22.21
CA ASP A 29 -44.74 16.14 -22.52
C ASP A 29 -45.81 15.78 -21.49
N CYS A 30 -45.68 14.62 -20.85
CA CYS A 30 -46.54 14.18 -19.76
C CYS A 30 -45.82 13.22 -18.78
N TYR A 31 -46.47 12.90 -17.66
CA TYR A 31 -45.94 11.93 -16.69
C TYR A 31 -47.02 10.95 -16.18
N CYS A 32 -46.58 9.73 -15.87
CA CYS A 32 -47.37 8.70 -15.20
C CYS A 32 -46.48 8.00 -14.16
N ILE A 33 -46.66 8.31 -12.89
CA ILE A 33 -45.81 7.82 -11.80
C ILE A 33 -46.63 6.92 -10.88
N CYS A 34 -46.11 5.76 -10.52
CA CYS A 34 -46.74 4.86 -9.56
C CYS A 34 -46.09 5.02 -8.19
N ASP A 35 -46.84 5.59 -7.24
CA ASP A 35 -46.46 5.67 -5.85
C ASP A 35 -46.72 4.32 -5.17
N THR A 36 -45.69 3.77 -4.54
CA THR A 36 -45.73 2.44 -3.92
C THR A 36 -45.94 2.47 -2.41
N GLY A 37 -46.56 3.56 -1.92
CA GLY A 37 -46.84 3.82 -0.51
C GLY A 37 -45.85 4.79 0.12
N SER A 38 -45.66 5.98 -0.47
CA SER A 38 -44.88 7.05 0.17
C SER A 38 -45.60 7.61 1.40
N THR A 39 -44.82 7.90 2.43
CA THR A 39 -45.23 8.49 3.71
C THR A 39 -44.65 9.89 3.94
N ASP A 40 -43.80 10.37 3.02
CA ASP A 40 -43.23 11.72 3.03
C ASP A 40 -43.88 12.63 1.96
N ASP A 41 -43.29 13.79 1.71
CA ASP A 41 -43.82 14.79 0.76
C ASP A 41 -43.66 14.42 -0.73
N THR A 42 -43.26 13.19 -1.06
CA THR A 42 -43.00 12.72 -2.44
C THR A 42 -44.13 13.07 -3.42
N ILE A 43 -45.37 12.72 -3.08
CA ILE A 43 -46.53 12.96 -3.96
C ILE A 43 -46.76 14.45 -4.17
N SER A 44 -46.68 15.24 -3.09
CA SER A 44 -46.87 16.70 -3.16
C SER A 44 -45.79 17.36 -4.03
N ILE A 45 -44.55 16.89 -3.96
CA ILE A 45 -43.45 17.40 -4.79
C ILE A 45 -43.68 17.08 -6.26
N ILE A 46 -44.10 15.86 -6.59
CA ILE A 46 -44.43 15.46 -7.97
C ILE A 46 -45.50 16.39 -8.56
N GLU A 47 -46.63 16.54 -7.85
CA GLU A 47 -47.77 17.30 -8.35
C GLU A 47 -47.45 18.79 -8.47
N SER A 48 -46.80 19.38 -7.46
CA SER A 48 -46.43 20.80 -7.47
C SER A 48 -45.40 21.14 -8.54
N HIS A 49 -44.37 20.31 -8.71
CA HIS A 49 -43.30 20.55 -9.68
C HIS A 49 -43.84 20.55 -11.12
N PHE A 50 -44.60 19.52 -11.52
CA PHE A 50 -45.12 19.45 -12.89
C PHE A 50 -46.25 20.45 -13.16
N LYS A 51 -47.03 20.82 -12.12
CA LYS A 51 -48.00 21.90 -12.23
C LYS A 51 -47.32 23.25 -12.49
N GLU A 52 -46.22 23.56 -11.81
CA GLU A 52 -45.42 24.78 -12.04
C GLU A 52 -44.89 24.84 -13.48
N LYS A 53 -44.52 23.69 -14.06
CA LYS A 53 -43.97 23.58 -15.41
C LYS A 53 -45.02 23.38 -16.52
N ASN A 54 -46.31 23.39 -16.19
CA ASN A 54 -47.43 23.11 -17.11
C ASN A 54 -47.35 21.75 -17.82
N ILE A 55 -46.84 20.71 -17.15
CA ILE A 55 -46.76 19.33 -17.67
C ILE A 55 -47.92 18.53 -17.09
N SER A 56 -48.77 17.97 -17.98
CA SER A 56 -49.94 17.18 -17.56
C SER A 56 -49.56 15.73 -17.22
N GLY A 57 -50.24 15.11 -16.26
CA GLY A 57 -49.95 13.73 -15.88
C GLY A 57 -50.78 13.26 -14.69
N LYS A 58 -50.42 12.09 -14.16
CA LYS A 58 -51.09 11.49 -13.01
C LYS A 58 -50.14 10.68 -12.14
N VAL A 59 -50.48 10.59 -10.86
CA VAL A 59 -49.88 9.65 -9.90
C VAL A 59 -50.89 8.54 -9.63
N VAL A 60 -50.50 7.29 -9.86
CA VAL A 60 -51.27 6.09 -9.49
C VAL A 60 -50.73 5.57 -8.16
N LYS A 61 -51.60 5.08 -7.28
CA LYS A 61 -51.20 4.49 -6.01
C LYS A 61 -51.45 2.99 -6.05
N GLU A 62 -50.44 2.21 -5.74
CA GLU A 62 -50.53 0.75 -5.64
C GLU A 62 -49.59 0.26 -4.54
N GLU A 63 -49.99 -0.70 -3.72
CA GLU A 63 -49.09 -1.25 -2.71
C GLU A 63 -47.89 -1.95 -3.36
N PHE A 64 -46.70 -1.80 -2.76
CA PHE A 64 -45.51 -2.49 -3.28
C PHE A 64 -45.69 -4.01 -3.15
N LYS A 65 -45.67 -4.71 -4.28
CA LYS A 65 -45.65 -6.18 -4.33
C LYS A 65 -44.28 -6.69 -4.75
N ASP A 66 -43.84 -6.25 -5.93
CA ASP A 66 -42.53 -6.52 -6.51
C ASP A 66 -42.24 -5.46 -7.58
N PHE A 67 -40.98 -5.31 -8.00
CA PHE A 67 -40.59 -4.24 -8.92
C PHE A 67 -41.31 -4.35 -10.28
N SER A 68 -41.40 -5.55 -10.85
CA SER A 68 -42.08 -5.78 -12.12
C SER A 68 -43.58 -5.48 -12.04
N HIS A 69 -44.25 -5.90 -10.97
CA HIS A 69 -45.68 -5.67 -10.76
C HIS A 69 -45.99 -4.17 -10.74
N ASN A 70 -45.34 -3.41 -9.86
CA ASN A 70 -45.63 -1.98 -9.70
C ASN A 70 -45.21 -1.16 -10.93
N ARG A 71 -44.14 -1.54 -11.63
CA ARG A 71 -43.78 -0.91 -12.91
C ARG A 71 -44.78 -1.21 -14.01
N ASN A 72 -45.34 -2.43 -14.07
CA ASN A 72 -46.39 -2.76 -15.03
C ASN A 72 -47.68 -1.99 -14.75
N ILE A 73 -48.00 -1.67 -13.49
CA ILE A 73 -49.12 -0.77 -13.15
C ILE A 73 -48.88 0.64 -13.70
N ALA A 74 -47.67 1.20 -13.50
CA ALA A 74 -47.29 2.49 -14.06
C ALA A 74 -47.37 2.49 -15.60
N LEU A 75 -46.83 1.45 -16.23
CA LEU A 75 -46.76 1.29 -17.67
C LEU A 75 -48.16 1.17 -18.29
N ASN A 76 -49.01 0.34 -17.72
CA ASN A 76 -50.40 0.19 -18.17
C ASN A 76 -51.20 1.47 -18.01
N ALA A 77 -50.96 2.22 -16.92
CA ALA A 77 -51.61 3.50 -16.71
C ALA A 77 -51.12 4.58 -17.69
N ALA A 78 -49.88 4.47 -18.19
CA ALA A 78 -49.29 5.38 -19.18
C ALA A 78 -49.76 5.11 -20.63
N ASN A 79 -50.44 3.98 -20.89
CA ASN A 79 -50.88 3.60 -22.23
C ASN A 79 -51.72 4.69 -22.90
N GLY A 80 -51.29 5.12 -24.09
CA GLY A 80 -51.99 6.13 -24.90
C GLY A 80 -51.81 7.59 -24.45
N MET A 81 -50.94 7.86 -23.46
CA MET A 81 -50.64 9.24 -23.01
C MET A 81 -49.60 9.97 -23.88
N SER A 82 -48.85 9.24 -24.70
CA SER A 82 -47.72 9.74 -25.50
C SER A 82 -47.38 8.77 -26.64
N ASP A 83 -46.48 9.14 -27.55
CA ASP A 83 -45.92 8.23 -28.57
C ASP A 83 -44.89 7.26 -27.97
N TYR A 84 -44.08 7.74 -27.03
CA TYR A 84 -43.03 6.97 -26.34
C TYR A 84 -43.08 7.13 -24.82
N ILE A 85 -42.56 6.14 -24.11
CA ILE A 85 -42.41 6.15 -22.66
C ILE A 85 -40.93 6.21 -22.30
N LEU A 86 -40.54 7.15 -21.45
CA LEU A 86 -39.23 7.29 -20.85
C LEU A 86 -39.23 6.63 -19.46
N LEU A 87 -38.39 5.61 -19.28
CA LEU A 87 -38.32 4.76 -18.10
C LEU A 87 -37.17 5.22 -17.19
N LEU A 88 -37.45 5.82 -16.04
CA LEU A 88 -36.41 6.31 -15.11
C LEU A 88 -36.65 5.85 -13.67
N ASP A 89 -35.62 5.99 -12.84
CA ASP A 89 -35.63 5.77 -11.40
C ASP A 89 -35.30 7.09 -10.68
N ALA A 90 -35.75 7.27 -9.44
CA ALA A 90 -35.74 8.57 -8.76
C ALA A 90 -34.35 9.22 -8.56
N ASP A 91 -33.30 8.41 -8.57
CA ASP A 91 -31.91 8.83 -8.39
C ASP A 91 -31.15 9.07 -9.71
N MET A 92 -31.85 9.06 -10.84
CA MET A 92 -31.26 9.27 -12.17
C MET A 92 -31.32 10.73 -12.64
N VAL A 93 -30.30 11.15 -13.40
CA VAL A 93 -30.19 12.48 -14.02
C VAL A 93 -29.85 12.32 -15.50
N ILE A 94 -30.59 12.97 -16.39
CA ILE A 94 -30.27 12.98 -17.83
C ILE A 94 -29.27 14.08 -18.15
N LYS A 95 -28.19 13.73 -18.84
CA LYS A 95 -27.31 14.69 -19.54
C LYS A 95 -27.58 14.62 -21.04
N MET A 96 -27.97 15.75 -21.61
CA MET A 96 -28.15 15.93 -23.04
C MET A 96 -26.95 16.66 -23.65
N HIS A 97 -26.47 16.15 -24.77
CA HIS A 97 -25.33 16.72 -25.50
C HIS A 97 -25.75 17.30 -26.87
N SER A 98 -26.86 16.84 -27.43
CA SER A 98 -27.47 17.35 -28.67
C SER A 98 -29.00 17.24 -28.62
N ASN A 99 -29.70 17.73 -29.66
CA ASN A 99 -31.17 17.72 -29.69
C ASN A 99 -31.73 16.30 -29.87
N PHE A 100 -31.93 15.61 -28.76
CA PHE A 100 -32.39 14.22 -28.65
C PHE A 100 -33.74 13.94 -29.34
N LYS A 101 -34.68 14.90 -29.40
CA LYS A 101 -36.01 14.66 -30.04
C LYS A 101 -35.91 14.40 -31.55
N GLU A 102 -34.84 14.80 -32.23
CA GLU A 102 -34.59 14.46 -33.64
C GLU A 102 -34.35 12.95 -33.84
N VAL A 103 -33.75 12.28 -32.85
CA VAL A 103 -33.42 10.84 -32.90
C VAL A 103 -34.66 9.97 -32.77
N LEU A 104 -35.74 10.48 -32.16
CA LEU A 104 -37.00 9.74 -31.98
C LEU A 104 -37.93 9.78 -33.21
N LYS A 105 -37.53 10.45 -34.30
CA LYS A 105 -38.29 10.50 -35.56
C LYS A 105 -38.16 9.23 -36.43
N THR A 106 -37.66 8.14 -35.85
CA THR A 106 -37.20 6.93 -36.55
C THR A 106 -38.21 5.77 -36.57
N GLU A 107 -37.94 4.76 -37.40
CA GLU A 107 -38.66 3.48 -37.52
C GLU A 107 -38.52 2.51 -36.32
N PHE A 108 -37.85 2.91 -35.24
CA PHE A 108 -37.55 2.06 -34.08
C PHE A 108 -38.66 2.09 -33.02
N ASP A 109 -38.78 1.00 -32.27
CA ASP A 109 -39.77 0.80 -31.20
C ASP A 109 -39.15 0.85 -29.80
N GLU A 110 -37.85 0.55 -29.68
CA GLU A 110 -37.14 0.56 -28.40
C GLU A 110 -35.77 1.24 -28.56
N PHE A 111 -35.40 2.05 -27.57
CA PHE A 111 -34.12 2.75 -27.55
C PHE A 111 -33.38 2.44 -26.26
N LYS A 112 -32.16 1.96 -26.42
CA LYS A 112 -31.23 1.71 -25.32
C LYS A 112 -30.37 2.95 -25.12
N ILE A 113 -30.32 3.43 -23.89
CA ILE A 113 -29.47 4.56 -23.47
C ILE A 113 -28.37 4.04 -22.58
N LEU A 114 -27.16 4.54 -22.76
CA LEU A 114 -26.05 4.30 -21.84
C LEU A 114 -26.34 4.99 -20.50
N GLN A 115 -26.31 4.23 -19.43
CA GLN A 115 -26.49 4.73 -18.06
C GLN A 115 -25.33 4.31 -17.15
N GLY A 116 -25.02 5.12 -16.14
CA GLY A 116 -24.04 4.82 -15.11
C GLY A 116 -23.24 6.05 -14.71
N ASN A 117 -21.93 5.90 -14.49
CA ASN A 117 -21.00 7.00 -14.30
C ASN A 117 -19.91 6.97 -15.39
N ASP A 118 -18.91 7.85 -15.30
CA ASP A 118 -17.85 7.92 -16.31
C ASP A 118 -16.92 6.69 -16.32
N GLU A 119 -16.86 5.93 -15.21
CA GLU A 119 -16.04 4.73 -15.06
C GLU A 119 -16.80 3.43 -15.42
N TYR A 120 -18.09 3.37 -15.10
CA TYR A 120 -18.96 2.21 -15.27
C TYR A 120 -20.28 2.62 -15.90
N ASN A 121 -20.54 2.18 -17.13
CA ASN A 121 -21.81 2.39 -17.80
C ASN A 121 -22.22 1.18 -18.66
N TYR A 122 -23.51 1.04 -18.87
CA TYR A 122 -24.08 -0.05 -19.67
C TYR A 122 -25.34 0.41 -20.42
N PRO A 123 -25.65 -0.20 -21.57
CA PRO A 123 -26.87 0.12 -22.29
C PRO A 123 -28.07 -0.52 -21.59
N ASN A 124 -29.12 0.26 -21.37
CA ASN A 124 -30.40 -0.24 -20.87
C ASN A 124 -31.56 0.30 -21.69
N THR A 125 -32.61 -0.50 -21.89
CA THR A 125 -33.82 -0.06 -22.58
C THR A 125 -34.50 0.98 -21.71
N ARG A 126 -34.47 2.23 -22.17
CA ARG A 126 -34.94 3.39 -21.40
C ARG A 126 -36.04 4.16 -22.10
N ILE A 127 -36.22 3.94 -23.41
CA ILE A 127 -37.38 4.47 -24.13
C ILE A 127 -38.03 3.34 -24.93
N ILE A 128 -39.35 3.28 -24.88
CA ILE A 128 -40.15 2.27 -25.59
C ILE A 128 -41.37 2.92 -26.24
N ARG A 129 -41.84 2.34 -27.34
CA ARG A 129 -43.07 2.77 -28.01
C ARG A 129 -44.26 2.51 -27.11
N ASN A 130 -45.12 3.52 -26.96
CA ASN A 130 -46.29 3.46 -26.12
C ASN A 130 -47.50 2.83 -26.85
N ASN A 131 -47.42 1.53 -27.14
CA ASN A 131 -48.48 0.78 -27.84
C ASN A 131 -49.10 -0.35 -26.99
N GLY A 132 -48.77 -0.40 -25.69
CA GLY A 132 -49.27 -1.41 -24.76
C GLY A 132 -48.73 -2.84 -24.95
N THR A 133 -47.71 -3.04 -25.79
CA THR A 133 -47.14 -4.39 -26.05
C THR A 133 -45.93 -4.75 -25.19
N TYR A 134 -45.40 -3.79 -24.44
CA TYR A 134 -44.25 -3.98 -23.56
C TYR A 134 -44.70 -4.30 -22.13
N LYS A 135 -43.90 -5.11 -21.42
CA LYS A 135 -44.11 -5.41 -19.99
C LYS A 135 -42.79 -5.62 -19.27
N TYR A 136 -42.74 -5.25 -17.99
CA TYR A 136 -41.65 -5.66 -17.11
C TYR A 136 -41.80 -7.13 -16.69
N HIS A 137 -40.68 -7.79 -16.49
CA HIS A 137 -40.60 -9.15 -15.95
C HIS A 137 -39.44 -9.26 -14.95
N GLY A 138 -39.68 -10.01 -13.87
CA GLY A 138 -38.74 -10.25 -12.78
C GLY A 138 -39.10 -9.53 -11.48
N VAL A 139 -39.11 -10.26 -10.36
CA VAL A 139 -39.50 -9.73 -9.03
C VAL A 139 -38.57 -8.62 -8.52
N THR A 140 -37.30 -8.66 -8.90
CA THR A 140 -36.28 -7.61 -8.74
C THR A 140 -35.24 -7.81 -9.85
N HIS A 141 -34.41 -6.80 -10.15
CA HIS A 141 -33.56 -6.77 -11.35
C HIS A 141 -34.36 -6.99 -12.65
N GLU A 142 -35.54 -6.38 -12.67
CA GLU A 142 -36.55 -6.45 -13.69
C GLU A 142 -36.06 -5.91 -15.03
N TYR A 143 -36.62 -6.46 -16.11
CA TYR A 143 -36.29 -6.05 -17.47
C TYR A 143 -37.56 -5.95 -18.30
N VAL A 144 -37.52 -5.08 -19.31
CA VAL A 144 -38.64 -4.88 -20.22
C VAL A 144 -38.59 -5.91 -21.34
N ILE A 145 -39.73 -6.54 -21.62
CA ILE A 145 -39.94 -7.46 -22.73
C ILE A 145 -40.93 -6.82 -23.70
N GLY A 146 -40.49 -6.64 -24.95
CA GLY A 146 -41.33 -6.21 -26.07
C GLY A 146 -41.77 -7.36 -26.98
N PRO A 147 -42.57 -7.08 -28.02
CA PRO A 147 -42.94 -8.08 -29.02
C PRO A 147 -41.71 -8.53 -29.83
N PRO A 148 -41.64 -9.78 -30.31
CA PRO A 148 -40.50 -10.27 -31.10
C PRO A 148 -40.18 -9.48 -32.38
N THR A 149 -41.14 -8.70 -32.88
CA THR A 149 -41.01 -7.86 -34.07
C THR A 149 -40.51 -6.45 -33.79
N ALA A 150 -40.27 -6.09 -32.52
CA ALA A 150 -39.81 -4.76 -32.14
C ALA A 150 -38.43 -4.45 -32.74
N LYS A 151 -38.29 -3.26 -33.32
CA LYS A 151 -37.00 -2.78 -33.84
C LYS A 151 -36.29 -1.94 -32.79
N GLY A 152 -35.12 -2.39 -32.32
CA GLY A 152 -34.34 -1.67 -31.32
C GLY A 152 -33.12 -0.94 -31.87
N ILE A 153 -32.73 0.16 -31.23
CA ILE A 153 -31.47 0.87 -31.49
C ILE A 153 -30.78 1.32 -30.20
N ASN A 154 -29.45 1.38 -30.20
CA ASN A 154 -28.66 2.03 -29.15
C ASN A 154 -28.47 3.50 -29.49
N ILE A 155 -28.77 4.40 -28.55
CA ILE A 155 -28.46 5.82 -28.70
C ILE A 155 -27.03 6.07 -28.20
N ALA A 156 -26.26 6.83 -28.98
CA ALA A 156 -24.87 7.14 -28.65
C ALA A 156 -24.76 8.08 -27.42
N LYS A 157 -23.70 7.90 -26.62
CA LYS A 157 -23.46 8.66 -25.37
C LYS A 157 -23.40 10.18 -25.59
N ASP A 158 -22.86 10.60 -26.74
CA ASP A 158 -22.73 12.00 -27.18
C ASP A 158 -24.05 12.62 -27.65
N ILE A 159 -25.15 11.87 -27.60
CA ILE A 159 -26.50 12.38 -27.77
C ILE A 159 -27.14 12.53 -26.40
N ILE A 160 -27.17 11.43 -25.63
CA ILE A 160 -27.81 11.37 -24.32
C ILE A 160 -27.09 10.35 -23.42
N PHE A 161 -26.97 10.70 -22.13
CA PHE A 161 -26.41 9.83 -21.10
C PHE A 161 -27.22 9.95 -19.81
N ILE A 162 -27.44 8.82 -19.13
CA ILE A 162 -28.12 8.81 -17.82
C ILE A 162 -27.07 8.63 -16.73
N ILE A 163 -27.00 9.59 -15.82
CA ILE A 163 -26.17 9.48 -14.61
C ILE A 163 -27.00 8.82 -13.52
N ASP A 164 -26.47 7.72 -12.98
CA ASP A 164 -27.00 7.08 -11.78
C ASP A 164 -26.24 7.63 -10.55
N ILE A 165 -26.93 8.40 -9.70
CA ILE A 165 -26.32 9.03 -8.52
C ILE A 165 -26.25 8.06 -7.34
N GLY A 166 -27.16 7.09 -7.31
CA GLY A 166 -27.19 6.09 -6.26
C GLY A 166 -27.46 6.63 -4.85
N ASP A 167 -28.27 7.68 -4.70
CA ASP A 167 -28.68 8.26 -3.40
C ASP A 167 -30.18 8.09 -3.10
N GLY A 168 -30.89 7.23 -3.85
CA GLY A 168 -32.31 6.94 -3.64
C GLY A 168 -32.64 6.28 -2.29
N GLY A 169 -33.87 6.47 -1.82
CA GLY A 169 -34.34 6.16 -0.46
C GLY A 169 -34.54 4.68 -0.11
N ALA A 170 -34.63 3.78 -1.10
CA ALA A 170 -34.97 2.35 -0.90
C ALA A 170 -33.77 1.39 -0.68
N LYS A 171 -32.70 1.85 0.00
CA LYS A 171 -31.42 1.11 0.11
C LYS A 171 -31.17 0.38 1.43
N ARG A 172 -31.93 0.66 2.48
CA ARG A 172 -31.64 0.22 3.87
C ARG A 172 -31.79 -1.30 4.10
N ASP A 173 -32.67 -1.95 3.34
CA ASP A 173 -33.05 -3.37 3.44
C ASP A 173 -32.89 -4.13 2.10
N LYS A 174 -32.17 -3.52 1.13
CA LYS A 174 -32.12 -3.97 -0.26
C LYS A 174 -31.88 -5.47 -0.41
N PHE A 175 -30.79 -5.97 0.19
CA PHE A 175 -30.36 -7.36 -0.01
C PHE A 175 -31.33 -8.37 0.57
N GLU A 176 -31.92 -8.09 1.73
CA GLU A 176 -32.87 -8.99 2.37
C GLU A 176 -34.22 -9.01 1.65
N ARG A 177 -34.68 -7.84 1.20
CA ARG A 177 -35.86 -7.73 0.33
C ARG A 177 -35.62 -8.50 -0.97
N ASP A 178 -34.47 -8.30 -1.61
CA ASP A 178 -34.13 -8.96 -2.87
C ASP A 178 -34.05 -10.48 -2.66
N ILE A 179 -33.41 -10.98 -1.59
CA ILE A 179 -33.41 -12.41 -1.22
C ILE A 179 -34.84 -12.94 -1.07
N LYS A 180 -35.68 -12.27 -0.27
CA LYS A 180 -37.08 -12.69 -0.05
C LYS A 180 -37.87 -12.76 -1.36
N LEU A 181 -37.77 -11.72 -2.20
CA LEU A 181 -38.46 -11.64 -3.48
C LEU A 181 -37.97 -12.76 -4.42
N LEU A 182 -36.66 -12.96 -4.53
CA LEU A 182 -36.05 -13.95 -5.42
C LEU A 182 -36.31 -15.38 -4.95
N THR A 183 -36.27 -15.66 -3.64
CA THR A 183 -36.63 -16.97 -3.09
C THR A 183 -38.09 -17.30 -3.36
N GLN A 184 -39.01 -16.35 -3.15
CA GLN A 184 -40.42 -16.56 -3.51
C GLN A 184 -40.59 -16.72 -5.03
N GLY A 185 -39.91 -15.91 -5.83
CA GLY A 185 -39.91 -16.02 -7.28
C GLY A 185 -39.38 -17.37 -7.78
N ILE A 186 -38.43 -17.99 -7.09
CA ILE A 186 -37.93 -19.34 -7.40
C ILE A 186 -38.96 -20.41 -7.02
N ILE A 187 -39.71 -20.23 -5.93
CA ILE A 187 -40.82 -21.14 -5.60
C ILE A 187 -41.87 -21.12 -6.72
N ASP A 188 -42.20 -19.93 -7.20
CA ASP A 188 -43.22 -19.73 -8.24
C ASP A 188 -42.70 -20.14 -9.63
N GLU A 189 -41.43 -19.89 -9.93
CA GLU A 189 -40.75 -20.17 -11.20
C GLU A 189 -39.40 -20.90 -10.98
N PRO A 190 -39.40 -22.20 -10.65
CA PRO A 190 -38.20 -22.93 -10.20
C PRO A 190 -37.12 -23.14 -11.25
N ASN A 191 -37.42 -22.87 -12.52
CA ASN A 191 -36.48 -22.95 -13.63
C ASN A 191 -36.02 -21.55 -14.11
N ASN A 192 -36.37 -20.48 -13.40
CA ASN A 192 -35.97 -19.12 -13.75
C ASN A 192 -34.51 -18.87 -13.36
N THR A 193 -33.60 -19.12 -14.30
CA THR A 193 -32.15 -18.98 -14.12
C THR A 193 -31.73 -17.60 -13.59
N ARG A 194 -32.43 -16.54 -14.00
CA ARG A 194 -32.13 -15.16 -13.59
C ARG A 194 -32.40 -14.94 -12.10
N TYR A 195 -33.42 -15.58 -11.54
CA TYR A 195 -33.69 -15.49 -10.10
C TYR A 195 -32.58 -16.12 -9.27
N TYR A 196 -32.10 -17.30 -9.66
CA TYR A 196 -30.93 -17.90 -9.01
C TYR A 196 -29.70 -17.01 -9.16
N PHE A 197 -29.44 -16.45 -10.34
CA PHE A 197 -28.26 -15.59 -10.56
C PHE A 197 -28.23 -14.38 -9.61
N TYR A 198 -29.32 -13.63 -9.51
CA TYR A 198 -29.38 -12.48 -8.61
C TYR A 198 -29.51 -12.87 -7.13
N LEU A 199 -30.06 -14.05 -6.83
CA LEU A 199 -30.06 -14.58 -5.46
C LEU A 199 -28.62 -14.90 -5.02
N GLY A 200 -27.82 -15.49 -5.90
CA GLY A 200 -26.40 -15.71 -5.68
C GLY A 200 -25.63 -14.40 -5.45
N ASN A 201 -25.91 -13.35 -6.26
CA ASN A 201 -25.32 -12.02 -6.06
C ASN A 201 -25.69 -11.46 -4.69
N SER A 202 -26.96 -11.57 -4.29
CA SER A 202 -27.45 -11.08 -3.00
C SER A 202 -26.78 -11.82 -1.83
N TYR A 203 -26.62 -13.14 -1.91
CA TYR A 203 -25.89 -13.92 -0.90
C TYR A 203 -24.40 -13.53 -0.83
N LEU A 204 -23.77 -13.28 -1.96
CA LEU A 204 -22.36 -12.86 -2.01
C LEU A 204 -22.16 -11.45 -1.40
N ASP A 205 -23.11 -10.53 -1.60
CA ASP A 205 -23.09 -9.16 -1.06
C ASP A 205 -23.31 -9.09 0.47
N ILE A 206 -23.94 -10.12 1.04
CA ILE A 206 -24.05 -10.31 2.50
C ILE A 206 -23.00 -11.28 3.06
N HIS A 207 -21.98 -11.64 2.25
CA HIS A 207 -20.88 -12.54 2.61
C HIS A 207 -21.29 -13.98 2.95
N ASN A 208 -22.48 -14.42 2.54
CA ASN A 208 -22.89 -15.82 2.65
C ASN A 208 -22.34 -16.62 1.46
N ASN A 209 -21.03 -16.91 1.52
CA ASN A 209 -20.29 -17.55 0.42
C ASN A 209 -20.81 -18.96 0.10
N ASP A 210 -21.28 -19.72 1.10
CA ASP A 210 -21.75 -21.10 0.90
C ASP A 210 -23.05 -21.16 0.10
N LEU A 211 -24.06 -20.38 0.50
CA LEU A 211 -25.31 -20.29 -0.25
C LEU A 211 -25.11 -19.65 -1.62
N ALA A 212 -24.21 -18.66 -1.73
CA ALA A 212 -23.85 -18.09 -3.02
C ALA A 212 -23.30 -19.17 -3.96
N ILE A 213 -22.33 -19.98 -3.51
CA ILE A 213 -21.76 -21.09 -4.30
C ILE A 213 -22.84 -22.10 -4.71
N GLU A 214 -23.71 -22.50 -3.78
CA GLU A 214 -24.81 -23.44 -4.06
C GLU A 214 -25.74 -22.89 -5.15
N VAL A 215 -26.20 -21.66 -4.99
CA VAL A 215 -27.12 -21.01 -5.91
C VAL A 215 -26.47 -20.79 -7.28
N TYR A 216 -25.22 -20.35 -7.35
CA TYR A 216 -24.51 -20.20 -8.62
C TYR A 216 -24.27 -21.55 -9.31
N LYS A 217 -24.00 -22.63 -8.57
CA LYS A 217 -23.95 -23.98 -9.16
C LYS A 217 -25.29 -24.34 -9.79
N LYS A 218 -26.40 -23.96 -9.17
CA LYS A 218 -27.74 -24.16 -9.76
C LYS A 218 -27.94 -23.39 -11.06
N VAL A 219 -27.43 -22.15 -11.16
CA VAL A 219 -27.43 -21.37 -12.42
C VAL A 219 -26.74 -22.14 -13.55
N LEU A 220 -25.64 -22.83 -13.26
CA LEU A 220 -24.90 -23.60 -14.28
C LEU A 220 -25.70 -24.80 -14.82
N GLU A 221 -26.54 -25.41 -13.98
CA GLU A 221 -27.40 -26.56 -14.33
C GLU A 221 -28.62 -26.17 -15.16
N LEU A 222 -29.18 -24.98 -14.96
CA LEU A 222 -30.42 -24.55 -15.60
C LEU A 222 -30.20 -24.06 -17.04
N ASN A 223 -31.24 -24.10 -17.86
CA ASN A 223 -31.20 -23.46 -19.18
C ASN A 223 -31.42 -21.95 -19.01
N GLY A 224 -30.45 -21.14 -19.45
CA GLY A 224 -30.49 -19.70 -19.27
C GLY A 224 -29.42 -19.01 -20.09
N TRP A 225 -29.31 -17.69 -19.91
CA TRP A 225 -28.39 -16.88 -20.67
C TRP A 225 -26.93 -17.22 -20.33
N GLU A 226 -26.12 -17.50 -21.35
CA GLU A 226 -24.72 -17.92 -21.16
C GLU A 226 -23.89 -16.89 -20.39
N GLN A 227 -24.23 -15.59 -20.48
CA GLN A 227 -23.52 -14.54 -19.75
C GLN A 227 -23.75 -14.63 -18.23
N GLU A 228 -24.94 -14.99 -17.77
CA GLU A 228 -25.23 -15.21 -16.34
C GLU A 228 -24.46 -16.43 -15.82
N LYS A 229 -24.37 -17.49 -16.63
CA LYS A 229 -23.55 -18.67 -16.31
C LYS A 229 -22.06 -18.32 -16.25
N TYR A 230 -21.56 -17.57 -17.22
CA TYR A 230 -20.17 -17.13 -17.27
C TYR A 230 -19.81 -16.33 -16.00
N VAL A 231 -20.63 -15.34 -15.64
CA VAL A 231 -20.39 -14.55 -14.43
C VAL A 231 -20.50 -15.42 -13.18
N SER A 232 -21.45 -16.36 -13.13
CA SER A 232 -21.57 -17.30 -12.01
C SER A 232 -20.28 -18.09 -11.77
N CYS A 233 -19.58 -18.52 -12.83
CA CYS A 233 -18.27 -19.14 -12.69
C CYS A 233 -17.24 -18.22 -12.01
N LEU A 234 -17.20 -16.93 -12.39
CA LEU A 234 -16.30 -15.95 -11.75
C LEU A 234 -16.66 -15.73 -10.28
N ARG A 235 -17.97 -15.64 -9.97
CA ARG A 235 -18.48 -15.42 -8.62
C ARG A 235 -18.27 -16.63 -7.71
N ILE A 236 -18.35 -17.86 -8.23
CA ILE A 236 -17.97 -19.06 -7.49
C ILE A 236 -16.48 -19.02 -7.11
N TYR A 237 -15.60 -18.66 -8.05
CA TYR A 237 -14.17 -18.49 -7.74
C TYR A 237 -13.95 -17.41 -6.67
N GLU A 238 -14.63 -16.26 -6.77
CA GLU A 238 -14.55 -15.19 -5.77
C GLU A 238 -15.03 -15.65 -4.38
N ALA A 239 -16.13 -16.41 -4.31
CA ALA A 239 -16.64 -16.96 -3.07
C ALA A 239 -15.65 -17.95 -2.43
N TYR A 240 -15.00 -18.81 -3.23
CA TYR A 240 -13.94 -19.70 -2.74
C TYR A 240 -12.67 -18.95 -2.32
N LEU A 241 -12.30 -17.89 -3.03
CA LEU A 241 -11.17 -17.03 -2.66
C LEU A 241 -11.40 -16.39 -1.27
N ARG A 242 -12.61 -15.85 -1.01
CA ARG A 242 -12.98 -15.29 0.31
C ARG A 242 -12.96 -16.31 1.44
N LYS A 243 -13.08 -17.60 1.12
CA LYS A 243 -12.96 -18.71 2.05
C LYS A 243 -11.52 -19.21 2.24
N ASN A 244 -10.54 -18.62 1.55
CA ASN A 244 -9.16 -19.12 1.44
C ASN A 244 -9.08 -20.54 0.84
N GLU A 245 -10.03 -20.88 -0.04
CA GLU A 245 -10.17 -22.18 -0.71
C GLU A 245 -10.11 -22.02 -2.24
N GLU A 246 -9.31 -21.07 -2.75
CA GLU A 246 -9.33 -20.66 -4.16
C GLU A 246 -9.11 -21.79 -5.18
N GLU A 247 -8.41 -22.86 -4.79
CA GLU A 247 -8.21 -24.07 -5.60
C GLU A 247 -9.53 -24.71 -6.03
N ASN A 248 -10.55 -24.68 -5.17
CA ASN A 248 -11.89 -25.21 -5.46
C ASN A 248 -12.63 -24.38 -6.52
N GLY A 249 -12.23 -23.13 -6.71
CA GLY A 249 -12.79 -22.22 -7.71
C GLY A 249 -12.18 -22.37 -9.10
N LEU A 250 -10.97 -22.91 -9.23
CA LEU A 250 -10.24 -23.00 -10.51
C LEU A 250 -11.00 -23.77 -11.62
N PRO A 251 -11.68 -24.91 -11.33
CA PRO A 251 -12.46 -25.61 -12.36
C PRO A 251 -13.56 -24.74 -12.98
N TYR A 252 -14.11 -23.79 -12.22
CA TYR A 252 -15.16 -22.89 -12.70
C TYR A 252 -14.59 -21.80 -13.62
N LEU A 253 -13.39 -21.29 -13.35
CA LEU A 253 -12.69 -20.39 -14.28
C LEU A 253 -12.36 -21.09 -15.61
N ILE A 254 -12.04 -22.38 -15.59
CA ILE A 254 -11.85 -23.17 -16.80
C ILE A 254 -13.19 -23.39 -17.53
N LEU A 255 -14.26 -23.65 -16.78
CA LEU A 255 -15.61 -23.79 -17.34
C LEU A 255 -16.10 -22.51 -18.02
N SER A 256 -15.79 -21.34 -17.46
CA SER A 256 -16.21 -20.06 -18.06
C SER A 256 -15.70 -19.91 -19.49
N GLN A 257 -14.48 -20.42 -19.79
CA GLN A 257 -13.93 -20.40 -21.15
C GLN A 257 -14.75 -21.23 -22.16
N LYS A 258 -15.42 -22.28 -21.70
CA LYS A 258 -16.33 -23.09 -22.54
C LYS A 258 -17.66 -22.40 -22.78
N LEU A 259 -18.09 -21.53 -21.86
CA LEU A 259 -19.34 -20.78 -21.95
C LEU A 259 -19.20 -19.58 -22.89
N ASP A 260 -18.08 -18.87 -22.83
CA ASP A 260 -17.81 -17.75 -23.72
C ASP A 260 -16.30 -17.58 -23.93
N ASN A 261 -15.81 -18.03 -25.09
CA ASN A 261 -14.40 -17.93 -25.44
C ASN A 261 -13.98 -16.53 -25.93
N LYS A 262 -14.93 -15.59 -26.05
CA LYS A 262 -14.70 -14.18 -26.38
C LYS A 262 -14.70 -13.30 -25.12
N ARG A 263 -14.45 -13.89 -23.95
CA ARG A 263 -14.32 -13.19 -22.66
C ARG A 263 -13.02 -13.58 -21.98
N ILE A 264 -12.34 -12.60 -21.37
CA ILE A 264 -10.98 -12.79 -20.87
C ILE A 264 -10.91 -12.91 -19.35
N GLU A 265 -11.96 -12.55 -18.62
CA GLU A 265 -11.93 -12.35 -17.16
C GLU A 265 -11.54 -13.63 -16.40
N GLY A 266 -12.05 -14.78 -16.85
CA GLY A 266 -11.67 -16.08 -16.30
C GLY A 266 -10.22 -16.46 -16.59
N ILE A 267 -9.77 -16.24 -17.82
CA ILE A 267 -8.39 -16.51 -18.27
C ILE A 267 -7.39 -15.60 -17.56
N TYR A 268 -7.69 -14.32 -17.43
CA TYR A 268 -6.89 -13.37 -16.67
C TYR A 268 -6.70 -13.83 -15.22
N ARG A 269 -7.76 -14.27 -14.54
CA ARG A 269 -7.66 -14.80 -13.16
C ARG A 269 -6.80 -16.05 -13.07
N LEU A 270 -6.88 -16.95 -14.06
CA LEU A 270 -5.99 -18.12 -14.16
C LEU A 270 -4.52 -17.68 -14.37
N ILE A 271 -4.27 -16.74 -15.29
CA ILE A 271 -2.93 -16.17 -15.52
C ILE A 271 -2.37 -15.55 -14.24
N ARG A 272 -3.17 -14.77 -13.50
CA ARG A 272 -2.78 -14.20 -12.20
C ARG A 272 -2.44 -15.30 -11.19
N TYR A 273 -3.31 -16.31 -11.05
CA TYR A 273 -3.11 -17.41 -10.09
C TYR A 273 -1.80 -18.17 -10.34
N TYR A 274 -1.50 -18.52 -11.59
CA TYR A 274 -0.31 -19.29 -11.95
C TYR A 274 0.97 -18.46 -12.00
N SER A 275 0.93 -17.22 -12.52
CA SER A 275 2.13 -16.36 -12.60
C SER A 275 2.66 -15.96 -11.22
N THR A 276 1.77 -15.74 -10.25
CA THR A 276 2.14 -15.43 -8.85
C THR A 276 2.78 -16.61 -8.12
N ARG A 277 2.59 -17.83 -8.64
CA ARG A 277 3.22 -19.07 -8.17
C ARG A 277 4.41 -19.52 -9.03
N GLN A 278 4.94 -18.61 -9.86
CA GLN A 278 6.08 -18.86 -10.75
C GLN A 278 5.82 -19.96 -11.80
N MET A 279 4.55 -20.19 -12.15
CA MET A 279 4.13 -21.13 -13.20
C MET A 279 3.85 -20.36 -14.52
N ASP A 280 4.88 -19.68 -15.02
CA ASP A 280 4.74 -18.71 -16.13
C ASP A 280 4.40 -19.38 -17.48
N ILE A 281 4.89 -20.60 -17.72
CA ILE A 281 4.54 -21.41 -18.91
C ILE A 281 3.05 -21.78 -18.91
N VAL A 282 2.49 -22.12 -17.75
CA VAL A 282 1.06 -22.44 -17.60
C VAL A 282 0.23 -21.19 -17.85
N SER A 283 0.69 -20.04 -17.34
CA SER A 283 0.06 -18.74 -17.59
C SER A 283 0.01 -18.41 -19.08
N TYR A 284 1.12 -18.57 -19.80
CA TYR A 284 1.16 -18.41 -21.25
C TYR A 284 0.22 -19.38 -21.99
N THR A 285 0.14 -20.63 -21.52
CA THR A 285 -0.76 -21.62 -22.11
C THR A 285 -2.21 -21.15 -22.06
N TYR A 286 -2.66 -20.58 -20.95
CA TYR A 286 -4.01 -20.00 -20.86
C TYR A 286 -4.19 -18.77 -21.75
N TYR A 287 -3.18 -17.91 -21.87
CA TYR A 287 -3.22 -16.78 -22.79
C TYR A 287 -3.39 -17.22 -24.25
N SER A 288 -2.69 -18.29 -24.67
CA SER A 288 -2.77 -18.80 -26.04
C SER A 288 -4.19 -19.21 -26.46
N LEU A 289 -5.08 -19.53 -25.50
CA LEU A 289 -6.49 -19.86 -25.77
C LEU A 289 -7.31 -18.66 -26.24
N ILE A 290 -6.90 -17.43 -25.92
CA ILE A 290 -7.62 -16.19 -26.25
C ILE A 290 -6.82 -15.27 -27.16
N GLN A 291 -5.57 -15.60 -27.48
CA GLN A 291 -4.63 -14.72 -28.17
C GLN A 291 -5.19 -14.16 -29.49
N THR A 292 -5.71 -15.03 -30.37
CA THR A 292 -6.28 -14.59 -31.66
C THR A 292 -7.43 -13.62 -31.44
N TYR A 293 -8.38 -13.97 -30.57
CA TYR A 293 -9.52 -13.09 -30.28
C TYR A 293 -9.06 -11.75 -29.71
N TYR A 294 -8.19 -11.77 -28.71
CA TYR A 294 -7.76 -10.57 -27.99
C TYR A 294 -6.90 -9.63 -28.85
N GLU A 295 -5.96 -10.17 -29.64
CA GLU A 295 -5.03 -9.35 -30.42
C GLU A 295 -5.58 -8.91 -31.79
N THR A 296 -6.62 -9.57 -32.30
CA THR A 296 -7.19 -9.29 -33.64
C THR A 296 -8.64 -8.86 -33.58
N GLU A 297 -9.56 -9.74 -33.21
CA GLU A 297 -11.01 -9.48 -33.25
C GLU A 297 -11.41 -8.35 -32.30
N PHE A 298 -10.93 -8.38 -31.07
CA PHE A 298 -11.23 -7.41 -30.02
C PHE A 298 -10.65 -6.01 -30.31
N LEU A 299 -9.53 -5.93 -31.04
CA LEU A 299 -8.82 -4.68 -31.36
C LEU A 299 -9.05 -4.17 -32.79
N SER A 300 -9.78 -4.91 -33.63
CA SER A 300 -9.96 -4.55 -35.04
C SER A 300 -10.78 -3.25 -35.23
N ASN A 301 -10.26 -2.34 -36.06
CA ASN A 301 -10.96 -1.12 -36.50
C ASN A 301 -11.87 -1.33 -37.71
N ASP A 302 -11.89 -2.54 -38.29
CA ASP A 302 -12.47 -2.84 -39.61
C ASP A 302 -13.89 -3.42 -39.57
N SER A 303 -14.49 -3.45 -38.38
CA SER A 303 -15.94 -3.60 -38.25
C SER A 303 -16.49 -2.26 -37.78
N ASN A 304 -17.74 -1.93 -38.12
CA ASN A 304 -18.45 -0.74 -37.65
C ASN A 304 -18.66 -0.70 -36.11
N ILE A 305 -17.80 -1.35 -35.33
CA ILE A 305 -17.88 -1.67 -33.91
C ILE A 305 -16.63 -1.12 -33.23
N LYS A 306 -16.73 0.07 -32.62
CA LYS A 306 -15.69 0.59 -31.68
C LYS A 306 -15.51 -0.41 -30.52
N TYR A 307 -14.34 -0.48 -29.87
CA TYR A 307 -14.07 -1.32 -28.67
C TYR A 307 -15.25 -1.35 -27.68
N ASP A 308 -15.81 -0.18 -27.40
CA ASP A 308 -16.96 0.00 -26.51
C ASP A 308 -18.12 -0.93 -26.92
N GLN A 309 -18.43 -1.03 -28.21
CA GLN A 309 -19.49 -1.89 -28.73
C GLN A 309 -19.18 -3.40 -28.64
N ALA A 310 -17.91 -3.84 -28.62
CA ALA A 310 -17.56 -5.26 -28.52
C ALA A 310 -17.80 -5.84 -27.11
N ILE A 311 -17.65 -5.01 -26.08
CA ILE A 311 -17.85 -5.40 -24.67
C ILE A 311 -19.21 -4.97 -24.10
N HIS A 312 -19.89 -3.98 -24.69
CA HIS A 312 -21.18 -3.48 -24.19
C HIS A 312 -22.32 -4.52 -24.19
N PHE A 313 -22.19 -5.61 -24.95
CA PHE A 313 -23.17 -6.70 -24.97
C PHE A 313 -22.89 -7.82 -23.95
N LYS A 314 -21.76 -7.73 -23.22
CA LYS A 314 -21.35 -8.73 -22.25
C LYS A 314 -21.70 -8.26 -20.83
N LEU A 315 -22.20 -9.18 -20.00
CA LEU A 315 -22.67 -8.84 -18.65
C LEU A 315 -21.48 -8.59 -17.70
N PHE A 316 -21.47 -7.43 -17.02
CA PHE A 316 -20.48 -7.06 -15.99
C PHE A 316 -19.00 -7.12 -16.41
N THR A 317 -18.67 -6.60 -17.59
CA THR A 317 -17.28 -6.44 -18.00
C THR A 317 -16.60 -5.32 -17.22
N ASN A 318 -15.30 -5.46 -16.94
CA ASN A 318 -14.50 -4.43 -16.29
C ASN A 318 -13.40 -3.96 -17.23
N ALA A 319 -13.47 -2.68 -17.65
CA ALA A 319 -12.56 -2.12 -18.63
C ALA A 319 -11.08 -2.24 -18.23
N ILE A 320 -10.75 -2.16 -16.93
CA ILE A 320 -9.35 -2.28 -16.47
C ILE A 320 -8.77 -3.67 -16.73
N GLU A 321 -9.59 -4.74 -16.66
CA GLU A 321 -9.13 -6.11 -16.91
C GLU A 321 -8.70 -6.27 -18.37
N TYR A 322 -9.45 -5.67 -19.29
CA TYR A 322 -9.21 -5.71 -20.73
C TYR A 322 -8.15 -4.73 -21.22
N LYS A 323 -8.17 -3.49 -20.73
CA LYS A 323 -7.30 -2.43 -21.25
C LYS A 323 -5.92 -2.41 -20.59
N TYR A 324 -5.78 -3.02 -19.41
CA TYR A 324 -4.56 -2.89 -18.61
C TYR A 324 -4.10 -4.20 -17.93
N LEU A 325 -4.92 -4.88 -17.13
CA LEU A 325 -4.43 -5.97 -16.27
C LEU A 325 -3.98 -7.20 -17.07
N LEU A 326 -4.78 -7.69 -18.01
CA LEU A 326 -4.36 -8.80 -18.88
C LEU A 326 -3.03 -8.48 -19.61
N PRO A 327 -2.90 -7.37 -20.35
CA PRO A 327 -1.65 -7.08 -21.06
C PRO A 327 -0.49 -6.83 -20.09
N TYR A 328 -0.73 -6.23 -18.92
CA TYR A 328 0.29 -6.03 -17.89
C TYR A 328 0.84 -7.36 -17.35
N TYR A 329 -0.02 -8.31 -16.98
CA TYR A 329 0.44 -9.63 -16.54
C TYR A 329 1.15 -10.38 -17.68
N MET A 330 0.70 -10.19 -18.93
CA MET A 330 1.37 -10.79 -20.08
C MET A 330 2.73 -10.16 -20.39
N ILE A 331 2.96 -8.87 -20.14
CA ILE A 331 4.30 -8.25 -20.19
C ILE A 331 5.26 -8.97 -19.22
N ILE A 332 4.79 -9.24 -17.99
CA ILE A 332 5.59 -9.95 -16.99
C ILE A 332 5.88 -11.38 -17.43
N VAL A 333 4.83 -12.11 -17.85
CA VAL A 333 4.95 -13.51 -18.29
C VAL A 333 5.85 -13.61 -19.52
N SER A 334 5.67 -12.75 -20.53
CA SER A 334 6.45 -12.77 -21.77
C SER A 334 7.93 -12.50 -21.54
N ASN A 335 8.27 -11.62 -20.59
CA ASN A 335 9.65 -11.37 -20.20
C ASN A 335 10.28 -12.64 -19.59
N LYS A 336 9.58 -13.26 -18.62
CA LYS A 336 10.08 -14.46 -17.93
C LYS A 336 10.25 -15.67 -18.84
N ILE A 337 9.38 -15.84 -19.83
CA ILE A 337 9.49 -16.94 -20.81
C ILE A 337 10.31 -16.57 -22.05
N LYS A 338 10.91 -15.38 -22.09
CA LYS A 338 11.76 -14.86 -23.19
C LYS A 338 11.04 -14.81 -24.55
N MET A 339 9.81 -14.30 -24.57
CA MET A 339 9.02 -14.08 -25.79
C MET A 339 8.74 -12.58 -26.03
N PRO A 340 9.75 -11.78 -26.44
CA PRO A 340 9.64 -10.31 -26.48
C PRO A 340 8.56 -9.79 -27.44
N LYS A 341 8.32 -10.48 -28.56
CA LYS A 341 7.27 -10.11 -29.53
C LYS A 341 5.88 -10.01 -28.89
N ILE A 342 5.57 -10.88 -27.93
CA ILE A 342 4.28 -10.85 -27.21
C ILE A 342 4.24 -9.63 -26.29
N GLY A 343 5.31 -9.35 -25.54
CA GLY A 343 5.34 -8.20 -24.64
C GLY A 343 5.28 -6.86 -25.38
N ILE A 344 5.99 -6.72 -26.50
CA ILE A 344 5.90 -5.53 -27.38
C ILE A 344 4.46 -5.35 -27.86
N ARG A 345 3.82 -6.42 -28.30
CA ARG A 345 2.41 -6.38 -28.69
C ARG A 345 1.51 -5.92 -27.54
N MET A 346 1.75 -6.35 -26.31
CA MET A 346 0.99 -5.89 -25.15
C MET A 346 1.17 -4.38 -24.87
N TYR A 347 2.37 -3.83 -25.09
CA TYR A 347 2.59 -2.37 -25.02
C TYR A 347 1.80 -1.60 -26.07
N GLU A 348 1.82 -2.06 -27.33
CA GLU A 348 1.04 -1.43 -28.40
C GLU A 348 -0.45 -1.38 -28.06
N ILE A 349 -0.98 -2.45 -27.46
CA ILE A 349 -2.37 -2.52 -27.00
C ILE A 349 -2.65 -1.48 -25.93
N ILE A 350 -1.82 -1.40 -24.89
CA ILE A 350 -2.00 -0.41 -23.81
C ILE A 350 -1.93 1.03 -24.37
N PHE A 351 -0.94 1.31 -25.22
CA PHE A 351 -0.71 2.66 -25.76
C PHE A 351 -1.79 3.08 -26.75
N SER A 352 -2.31 2.15 -27.56
CA SER A 352 -3.40 2.41 -28.49
C SER A 352 -4.74 2.64 -27.78
N LEU A 353 -5.03 1.88 -26.73
CA LEU A 353 -6.27 2.00 -25.95
C LEU A 353 -6.28 3.22 -25.02
N LYS A 354 -5.10 3.81 -24.73
CA LYS A 354 -4.93 5.06 -23.97
C LYS A 354 -5.61 5.05 -22.59
N TYR A 355 -5.64 3.90 -21.92
CA TYR A 355 -6.26 3.79 -20.59
C TYR A 355 -5.33 4.33 -19.50
N ILE A 356 -5.79 5.32 -18.73
CA ILE A 356 -5.00 6.00 -17.69
C ILE A 356 -5.61 5.91 -16.29
N ASP A 357 -6.75 5.25 -16.12
CA ASP A 357 -7.47 5.22 -14.82
C ASP A 357 -6.98 4.10 -13.88
N ALA A 358 -5.96 3.35 -14.26
CA ALA A 358 -5.35 2.31 -13.43
C ALA A 358 -4.55 2.86 -12.22
N GLY A 359 -4.36 4.19 -12.13
CA GLY A 359 -3.66 4.87 -11.05
C GLY A 359 -2.15 5.07 -11.28
N GLU A 360 -1.55 5.91 -10.45
CA GLU A 360 -0.14 6.37 -10.59
C GLU A 360 0.88 5.23 -10.46
N LEU A 361 0.64 4.25 -9.59
CA LEU A 361 1.51 3.07 -9.44
C LEU A 361 1.56 2.26 -10.75
N CYS A 362 0.41 2.05 -11.38
CA CYS A 362 0.29 1.36 -12.65
C CYS A 362 0.98 2.13 -13.79
N ALA A 363 0.77 3.45 -13.85
CA ALA A 363 1.45 4.31 -14.80
C ALA A 363 2.98 4.19 -14.70
N ASN A 364 3.52 4.24 -13.48
CA ASN A 364 4.95 4.07 -13.22
C ASN A 364 5.46 2.67 -13.61
N ASN A 365 4.68 1.61 -13.36
CA ASN A 365 5.06 0.25 -13.69
C ASN A 365 5.15 0.00 -15.21
N ILE A 366 4.25 0.57 -16.01
CA ILE A 366 4.31 0.45 -17.48
C ILE A 366 5.53 1.16 -18.04
N ILE A 367 5.84 2.36 -17.55
CA ILE A 367 7.06 3.08 -17.98
C ILE A 367 8.29 2.28 -17.57
N PHE A 368 8.36 1.80 -16.33
CA PHE A 368 9.50 1.02 -15.86
C PHE A 368 9.75 -0.25 -16.68
N ASN A 369 8.71 -1.03 -16.95
CA ASN A 369 8.86 -2.32 -17.60
C ASN A 369 9.22 -2.20 -19.10
N LEU A 370 9.04 -1.03 -19.74
CA LEU A 370 9.30 -0.87 -21.17
C LEU A 370 10.80 -1.06 -21.51
N GLN A 371 11.68 -0.81 -20.53
CA GLN A 371 13.13 -1.02 -20.68
C GLN A 371 13.50 -2.43 -21.12
N PHE A 372 12.69 -3.44 -20.78
CA PHE A 372 12.95 -4.84 -21.12
C PHE A 372 12.57 -5.22 -22.56
N PHE A 373 11.93 -4.31 -23.30
CA PHE A 373 11.39 -4.59 -24.63
C PHE A 373 11.82 -3.59 -25.70
N ILE A 374 12.28 -2.39 -25.31
CA ILE A 374 12.51 -1.29 -26.24
C ILE A 374 13.53 -1.61 -27.33
N ASP A 375 14.55 -2.42 -27.03
CA ASP A 375 15.60 -2.81 -27.97
C ASP A 375 15.19 -3.97 -28.89
N GLU A 376 14.08 -4.65 -28.57
CA GLU A 376 13.53 -5.77 -29.33
C GLU A 376 12.48 -5.32 -30.36
N ILE A 377 12.26 -4.02 -30.51
CA ILE A 377 11.28 -3.45 -31.45
C ILE A 377 11.89 -3.41 -32.87
N ASP A 378 11.26 -4.11 -33.81
CA ASP A 378 11.69 -4.17 -35.20
C ASP A 378 11.71 -2.76 -35.86
N ARG A 379 12.76 -2.47 -36.65
CA ARG A 379 12.95 -1.17 -37.34
C ARG A 379 11.74 -0.73 -38.16
N GLU A 380 11.03 -1.68 -38.78
CA GLU A 380 9.83 -1.41 -39.59
C GLU A 380 8.64 -0.92 -38.74
N ASN A 381 8.50 -1.41 -37.51
CA ASN A 381 7.39 -1.07 -36.60
C ASN A 381 7.70 0.14 -35.70
N LEU A 382 8.98 0.50 -35.57
CA LEU A 382 9.48 1.56 -34.69
C LEU A 382 8.75 2.92 -34.84
N PRO A 383 8.51 3.46 -36.06
CA PRO A 383 7.83 4.76 -36.20
C PRO A 383 6.40 4.76 -35.67
N ASN A 384 5.69 3.65 -35.88
CA ASN A 384 4.32 3.48 -35.40
C ASN A 384 4.30 3.34 -33.88
N PHE A 385 5.18 2.51 -33.31
CA PHE A 385 5.31 2.34 -31.86
C PHE A 385 5.65 3.66 -31.16
N TYR A 386 6.60 4.43 -31.70
CA TYR A 386 6.96 5.76 -31.19
C TYR A 386 5.76 6.69 -31.14
N THR A 387 4.98 6.73 -32.21
CA THR A 387 3.77 7.56 -32.29
C THR A 387 2.75 7.17 -31.21
N LEU A 388 2.53 5.88 -30.98
CA LEU A 388 1.64 5.39 -29.92
C LEU A 388 2.17 5.75 -28.53
N TYR A 389 3.46 5.51 -28.28
CA TYR A 389 4.15 5.82 -27.04
C TYR A 389 4.04 7.31 -26.68
N THR A 390 4.43 8.22 -27.57
CA THR A 390 4.43 9.67 -27.31
C THR A 390 3.03 10.19 -27.02
N ASN A 391 2.02 9.69 -27.74
CA ASN A 391 0.63 10.05 -27.50
C ASN A 391 0.13 9.58 -26.13
N TYR A 392 0.48 8.35 -25.72
CA TYR A 392 0.09 7.81 -24.43
C TYR A 392 0.85 8.50 -23.28
N LEU A 393 2.15 8.74 -23.46
CA LEU A 393 2.99 9.42 -22.49
C LEU A 393 2.45 10.81 -22.16
N LYS A 394 2.06 11.59 -23.18
CA LYS A 394 1.46 12.90 -22.98
C LYS A 394 0.28 12.83 -22.00
N LEU A 395 -0.64 11.89 -22.21
CA LEU A 395 -1.81 11.68 -21.33
C LEU A 395 -1.40 11.29 -19.90
N LEU A 396 -0.42 10.40 -19.76
CA LEU A 396 0.10 10.01 -18.46
C LEU A 396 0.72 11.20 -17.71
N THR A 397 1.55 12.00 -18.38
CA THR A 397 2.24 13.15 -17.78
C THR A 397 1.31 14.33 -17.46
N GLU A 398 0.17 14.43 -18.12
CA GLU A 398 -0.89 15.40 -17.79
C GLU A 398 -1.61 15.02 -16.48
N LYS A 399 -1.73 13.72 -16.18
CA LYS A 399 -2.52 13.21 -15.05
C LYS A 399 -1.69 12.80 -13.83
N PHE A 400 -0.48 12.30 -14.03
CA PHE A 400 0.34 11.70 -12.98
C PHE A 400 1.78 12.22 -12.99
N ASN A 401 2.41 12.24 -11.82
CA ASN A 401 3.83 12.55 -11.70
C ASN A 401 4.67 11.30 -11.97
N ILE A 402 5.08 11.11 -13.23
CA ILE A 402 5.91 9.96 -13.60
C ILE A 402 7.28 10.04 -12.92
N THR A 403 7.57 9.02 -12.11
CA THR A 403 8.78 8.91 -11.29
C THR A 403 10.02 8.69 -12.15
N TYR A 404 9.89 7.94 -13.24
CA TYR A 404 11.02 7.52 -14.09
C TYR A 404 11.30 8.48 -15.26
N LYS A 405 11.51 9.78 -14.98
CA LYS A 405 11.74 10.80 -16.02
C LYS A 405 12.97 10.52 -16.89
N GLU A 406 14.00 9.89 -16.33
CA GLU A 406 15.21 9.47 -17.07
C GLU A 406 14.90 8.40 -18.12
N LEU A 407 14.04 7.43 -17.80
CA LEU A 407 13.57 6.43 -18.77
C LEU A 407 12.77 7.07 -19.90
N LEU A 408 11.96 8.09 -19.60
CA LEU A 408 11.20 8.80 -20.64
C LEU A 408 12.12 9.44 -21.68
N GLN A 409 13.19 10.09 -21.24
CA GLN A 409 14.17 10.71 -22.12
C GLN A 409 14.96 9.67 -22.92
N LEU A 410 15.30 8.53 -22.30
CA LEU A 410 15.93 7.39 -22.99
C LEU A 410 15.02 6.85 -24.10
N TYR A 411 13.74 6.63 -23.79
CA TYR A 411 12.79 6.08 -24.73
C TYR A 411 12.51 7.06 -25.87
N GLU A 412 12.36 8.35 -25.56
CA GLU A 412 12.27 9.40 -26.58
C GLU A 412 13.49 9.37 -27.49
N THR A 413 14.69 9.25 -26.95
CA THR A 413 15.93 9.16 -27.75
C THR A 413 15.96 7.92 -28.64
N LYS A 414 15.69 6.73 -28.08
CA LYS A 414 15.70 5.45 -28.81
C LYS A 414 14.63 5.40 -29.90
N LEU A 415 13.49 6.04 -29.68
CA LEU A 415 12.35 6.00 -30.59
C LEU A 415 12.35 7.14 -31.63
N THR A 416 13.01 8.28 -31.37
CA THR A 416 13.07 9.44 -32.31
C THR A 416 14.16 9.29 -33.38
N ASN A 417 15.23 8.55 -33.09
CA ASN A 417 16.36 8.39 -34.02
C ASN A 417 16.04 7.40 -35.15
N THR A 418 15.30 7.86 -36.18
CA THR A 418 15.09 7.08 -37.43
C THR A 418 16.14 7.34 -38.53
N ILE A 419 17.10 8.25 -38.35
CA ILE A 419 18.11 8.55 -39.41
C ILE A 419 19.46 8.89 -38.78
N LYS A 420 20.19 7.86 -38.35
CA LYS A 420 21.63 7.65 -38.57
C LYS A 420 22.04 6.47 -37.69
N ASP A 421 22.47 5.40 -38.35
CA ASP A 421 23.22 4.34 -37.70
C ASP A 421 24.43 4.95 -36.97
N ASN A 422 24.67 4.40 -35.79
CA ASN A 422 25.81 4.54 -34.89
C ASN A 422 25.62 5.51 -33.72
N GLU A 423 25.85 4.97 -32.51
CA GLU A 423 25.96 5.64 -31.20
C GLU A 423 24.67 5.77 -30.39
N LEU A 424 24.14 4.63 -29.91
CA LEU A 424 23.36 4.55 -28.65
C LEU A 424 23.48 3.12 -28.11
N LYS A 425 24.61 2.83 -27.45
CA LYS A 425 24.77 1.63 -26.65
C LYS A 425 25.35 2.03 -25.31
N ASP A 426 24.49 2.10 -24.31
CA ASP A 426 24.47 1.19 -23.16
C ASP A 426 23.74 1.83 -21.97
N ASN A 427 23.53 1.10 -20.89
CA ASN A 427 23.09 1.47 -19.54
C ASN A 427 21.85 2.36 -19.36
N LEU A 428 20.72 1.67 -19.37
CA LEU A 428 19.68 1.84 -18.35
C LEU A 428 18.91 0.52 -18.22
N ILE A 429 19.60 -0.52 -17.71
CA ILE A 429 18.91 -1.66 -17.10
C ILE A 429 18.91 -1.37 -15.59
N VAL A 430 17.78 -0.90 -15.08
CA VAL A 430 17.55 -0.80 -13.64
C VAL A 430 17.24 -2.21 -13.14
N GLU A 431 18.28 -2.95 -12.76
CA GLU A 431 18.08 -4.19 -11.99
C GLU A 431 17.51 -3.83 -10.62
N ASN A 432 16.25 -4.21 -10.38
CA ASN A 432 15.72 -4.43 -9.04
C ASN A 432 15.22 -5.87 -8.95
N PRO A 433 16.04 -6.82 -8.45
CA PRO A 433 15.63 -8.19 -8.26
C PRO A 433 14.92 -8.29 -6.90
N ASP A 434 13.66 -7.87 -6.84
CA ASP A 434 12.68 -8.47 -5.94
C ASP A 434 11.26 -8.12 -6.39
N VAL A 435 10.49 -9.17 -6.64
CA VAL A 435 9.10 -9.16 -7.10
C VAL A 435 8.20 -8.64 -5.96
N ILE A 436 8.17 -7.31 -5.77
CA ILE A 436 7.20 -6.61 -4.93
C ILE A 436 6.21 -5.88 -5.84
N VAL A 437 5.45 -6.63 -6.65
CA VAL A 437 4.20 -6.08 -7.23
C VAL A 437 3.08 -7.10 -7.13
N ALA A 438 3.38 -8.41 -7.25
CA ALA A 438 2.42 -9.46 -6.99
C ALA A 438 2.05 -9.58 -5.50
N ASN A 439 3.04 -9.57 -4.59
CA ASN A 439 2.82 -9.87 -3.16
C ASN A 439 2.10 -8.75 -2.38
N ALA A 440 2.21 -7.50 -2.81
CA ALA A 440 1.49 -6.38 -2.19
C ALA A 440 -0.02 -6.43 -2.47
N ILE A 441 -0.42 -6.96 -3.64
CA ILE A 441 -1.82 -7.19 -4.01
C ILE A 441 -2.36 -8.46 -3.32
N ILE A 442 -1.51 -9.47 -3.06
CA ILE A 442 -1.87 -10.75 -2.43
C ILE A 442 -2.11 -10.63 -0.92
N LYS A 443 -1.37 -9.79 -0.20
CA LYS A 443 -1.50 -9.65 1.27
C LYS A 443 -2.80 -8.97 1.74
N ALA A 444 -3.53 -8.30 0.83
CA ALA A 444 -4.80 -7.67 1.16
C ALA A 444 -5.99 -8.65 1.21
N ASP A 445 -5.87 -9.87 0.63
CA ASP A 445 -7.02 -10.76 0.37
C ASP A 445 -7.17 -11.96 1.36
N LEU A 446 -6.18 -12.32 2.19
CA LEU A 446 -6.07 -13.69 2.76
C LEU A 446 -6.25 -13.87 4.29
N ASN A 447 -6.86 -12.94 5.05
CA ASN A 447 -6.94 -13.06 6.53
C ASN A 447 -8.38 -13.26 7.10
N ILE A 448 -8.95 -14.48 7.06
CA ILE A 448 -10.10 -14.91 7.92
C ILE A 448 -10.05 -16.42 8.24
N GLY A 449 -10.06 -16.79 9.55
CA GLY A 449 -10.83 -17.94 10.09
C GLY A 449 -10.10 -19.21 10.58
N LYS A 450 -9.95 -19.38 11.92
CA LYS A 450 -9.87 -20.69 12.61
C LYS A 450 -10.57 -20.62 14.00
N PRO A 451 -11.31 -21.66 14.46
CA PRO A 451 -12.06 -21.66 15.73
C PRO A 451 -11.26 -22.19 16.95
N ILE A 452 -11.55 -21.66 18.16
CA ILE A 452 -10.84 -21.93 19.43
C ILE A 452 -11.76 -22.69 20.43
N LYS A 453 -11.21 -23.66 21.19
CA LYS A 453 -11.89 -24.42 22.26
C LYS A 453 -12.05 -23.60 23.56
N HIS A 454 -13.20 -23.75 24.22
CA HIS A 454 -13.57 -23.02 25.45
C HIS A 454 -12.63 -23.23 26.64
N LYS A 455 -12.02 -22.14 27.13
CA LYS A 455 -11.35 -22.04 28.44
C LYS A 455 -12.24 -21.28 29.43
N LYS A 456 -12.06 -21.56 30.74
CA LYS A 456 -12.66 -20.85 31.88
C LYS A 456 -12.37 -19.33 31.81
N GLY A 457 -13.36 -18.49 32.13
CA GLY A 457 -13.29 -17.01 32.13
C GLY A 457 -12.35 -16.41 33.19
N HIS A 458 -12.51 -15.13 33.52
CA HIS A 458 -11.67 -14.39 34.47
C HIS A 458 -11.78 -14.94 35.91
N ASN A 459 -10.67 -14.94 36.67
CA ASN A 459 -10.60 -15.67 37.94
C ASN A 459 -11.19 -14.88 39.14
N HIS A 460 -11.19 -13.55 39.10
CA HIS A 460 -11.54 -12.70 40.26
C HIS A 460 -12.88 -11.97 40.15
N ASN A 461 -13.32 -11.68 38.92
CA ASN A 461 -14.45 -10.81 38.62
C ASN A 461 -15.29 -11.44 37.50
N LYS A 462 -16.58 -11.11 37.47
CA LYS A 462 -17.48 -11.50 36.38
C LYS A 462 -17.62 -10.39 35.35
N PHE A 463 -17.67 -10.77 34.08
CA PHE A 463 -17.85 -9.84 32.97
C PHE A 463 -19.11 -10.14 32.19
N ILE A 464 -19.92 -9.10 31.97
CA ILE A 464 -20.99 -9.13 30.98
C ILE A 464 -20.65 -8.22 29.82
N LEU A 465 -20.63 -8.76 28.61
CA LEU A 465 -20.53 -7.94 27.41
C LEU A 465 -21.85 -7.18 27.24
N THR A 466 -21.81 -5.87 27.14
CA THR A 466 -22.97 -5.02 26.87
C THR A 466 -22.82 -4.39 25.49
N LEU A 467 -23.72 -4.73 24.57
CA LEU A 467 -23.72 -4.22 23.20
C LEU A 467 -24.94 -3.35 22.95
N MET A 468 -24.77 -2.29 22.16
CA MET A 468 -25.86 -1.56 21.53
C MET A 468 -25.72 -1.73 20.02
N ILE A 469 -26.73 -2.30 19.37
CA ILE A 469 -26.65 -2.70 17.95
C ILE A 469 -27.78 -2.11 17.11
N LYS A 470 -27.50 -1.97 15.81
CA LYS A 470 -28.50 -1.71 14.77
C LYS A 470 -27.96 -2.12 13.40
N ASN A 471 -28.58 -3.12 12.79
CA ASN A 471 -28.22 -3.58 11.45
C ASN A 471 -26.73 -3.96 11.30
N GLU A 472 -26.23 -4.79 12.22
CA GLU A 472 -24.83 -5.22 12.32
C GLU A 472 -24.62 -6.71 11.94
N SER A 473 -25.58 -7.31 11.23
CA SER A 473 -25.59 -8.71 10.81
C SER A 473 -24.27 -9.17 10.15
N LYS A 474 -23.63 -8.29 9.38
CA LYS A 474 -22.36 -8.55 8.67
C LYS A 474 -21.13 -8.70 9.59
N ILE A 475 -21.15 -8.08 10.77
CA ILE A 475 -19.95 -7.93 11.60
C ILE A 475 -20.11 -8.42 13.04
N ILE A 476 -21.34 -8.59 13.52
CA ILE A 476 -21.62 -8.92 14.92
C ILE A 476 -21.01 -10.27 15.34
N GLU A 477 -20.90 -11.24 14.42
CA GLU A 477 -20.22 -12.52 14.69
C GLU A 477 -18.74 -12.34 15.01
N ARG A 478 -18.07 -11.43 14.32
CA ARG A 478 -16.66 -11.13 14.56
C ARG A 478 -16.47 -10.51 15.95
N CYS A 479 -17.33 -9.57 16.33
CA CYS A 479 -17.27 -8.93 17.64
C CYS A 479 -17.50 -9.96 18.76
N ILE A 480 -18.65 -10.64 18.76
CA ILE A 480 -19.01 -11.61 19.80
C ILE A 480 -18.00 -12.76 19.84
N GLY A 481 -17.65 -13.34 18.68
CA GLY A 481 -16.71 -14.46 18.60
C GLY A 481 -15.31 -14.12 19.11
N ASN A 482 -14.87 -12.87 19.01
CA ASN A 482 -13.58 -12.43 19.53
C ASN A 482 -13.57 -12.28 21.06
N VAL A 483 -14.67 -11.86 21.68
CA VAL A 483 -14.74 -11.55 23.12
C VAL A 483 -15.31 -12.69 23.97
N ILE A 484 -16.03 -13.65 23.37
CA ILE A 484 -16.81 -14.69 24.06
C ILE A 484 -16.04 -15.50 25.10
N GLN A 485 -14.74 -15.71 24.90
CA GLN A 485 -13.89 -16.47 25.82
C GLN A 485 -13.49 -15.69 27.08
N HIS A 486 -13.64 -14.37 27.08
CA HIS A 486 -13.23 -13.47 28.15
C HIS A 486 -14.40 -13.00 29.01
N ILE A 487 -15.63 -13.43 28.69
CA ILE A 487 -16.87 -12.98 29.35
C ILE A 487 -17.70 -14.15 29.89
N ASP A 488 -18.57 -13.83 30.84
CA ASP A 488 -19.44 -14.79 31.53
C ASP A 488 -20.88 -14.74 31.04
N ALA A 489 -21.35 -13.59 30.55
CA ALA A 489 -22.67 -13.40 29.95
C ALA A 489 -22.65 -12.30 28.88
N ILE A 490 -23.75 -12.18 28.14
CA ILE A 490 -23.94 -11.14 27.11
C ILE A 490 -25.29 -10.46 27.29
N SER A 491 -25.32 -9.13 27.26
CA SER A 491 -26.53 -8.31 27.16
C SER A 491 -26.51 -7.47 25.90
N ILE A 492 -27.53 -7.62 25.07
CA ILE A 492 -27.65 -6.89 23.80
C ILE A 492 -28.86 -5.98 23.86
N LEU A 493 -28.64 -4.69 23.61
CA LEU A 493 -29.69 -3.72 23.33
C LEU A 493 -29.78 -3.50 21.82
N ASP A 494 -30.87 -3.95 21.23
CA ASP A 494 -31.20 -3.63 19.85
C ASP A 494 -31.98 -2.31 19.77
N THR A 495 -31.52 -1.42 18.90
CA THR A 495 -32.15 -0.10 18.72
C THR A 495 -33.13 -0.04 17.54
N GLY A 496 -33.72 -1.20 17.25
CA GLY A 496 -34.62 -1.44 16.13
C GLY A 496 -33.85 -1.84 14.87
N SER A 497 -33.14 -2.97 14.93
CA SER A 497 -32.60 -3.62 13.74
C SER A 497 -33.74 -4.05 12.82
N THR A 498 -33.58 -3.76 11.54
CA THR A 498 -34.52 -4.12 10.47
C THR A 498 -33.99 -5.27 9.61
N ASP A 499 -32.80 -5.76 9.95
CA ASP A 499 -32.09 -6.82 9.23
C ASP A 499 -31.98 -8.10 10.08
N THR A 500 -31.26 -9.10 9.57
CA THR A 500 -31.00 -10.39 10.22
C THR A 500 -30.13 -10.32 11.48
N THR A 501 -29.75 -9.13 11.98
CA THR A 501 -28.83 -9.01 13.12
C THR A 501 -29.27 -9.80 14.35
N ILE A 502 -30.57 -9.77 14.68
CA ILE A 502 -31.11 -10.48 15.86
C ILE A 502 -31.06 -11.99 15.66
N GLU A 503 -31.36 -12.47 14.45
CA GLU A 503 -31.25 -13.88 14.12
C GLU A 503 -29.79 -14.36 14.24
N VAL A 504 -28.85 -13.61 13.66
CA VAL A 504 -27.41 -13.88 13.74
C VAL A 504 -26.95 -13.90 15.20
N CYS A 505 -27.36 -12.91 16.01
CA CYS A 505 -27.06 -12.88 17.45
C CYS A 505 -27.57 -14.15 18.14
N ASN A 506 -28.84 -14.52 17.97
CA ASN A 506 -29.41 -15.71 18.59
C ASN A 506 -28.63 -16.99 18.20
N ASN A 507 -28.32 -17.16 16.91
CA ASN A 507 -27.57 -18.32 16.42
C ASN A 507 -26.17 -18.41 17.05
N ILE A 508 -25.47 -17.28 17.15
CA ILE A 508 -24.14 -17.20 17.78
C ILE A 508 -24.21 -17.50 19.27
N LEU A 509 -25.18 -16.92 19.96
CA LEU A 509 -25.32 -17.05 21.42
C LEU A 509 -25.69 -18.48 21.82
N ILE A 510 -26.57 -19.14 21.05
CA ILE A 510 -26.88 -20.57 21.19
C ILE A 510 -25.61 -21.41 20.95
N LYS A 511 -24.86 -21.12 19.87
CA LYS A 511 -23.63 -21.83 19.51
C LYS A 511 -22.59 -21.80 20.62
N TYR A 512 -22.44 -20.69 21.34
CA TYR A 512 -21.43 -20.54 22.39
C TYR A 512 -21.89 -20.90 23.81
N GLY A 513 -23.20 -21.06 24.05
CA GLY A 513 -23.76 -21.60 25.29
C GLY A 513 -23.55 -20.76 26.55
N LYS A 514 -23.32 -19.45 26.42
CA LYS A 514 -23.23 -18.49 27.54
C LYS A 514 -24.62 -17.91 27.86
N PRO A 515 -24.94 -17.56 29.12
CA PRO A 515 -26.16 -16.82 29.45
C PRO A 515 -26.23 -15.50 28.66
N PHE A 516 -27.38 -15.22 28.06
CA PHE A 516 -27.59 -13.99 27.31
C PHE A 516 -28.99 -13.42 27.44
N ASN A 517 -29.13 -12.11 27.27
CA ASN A 517 -30.41 -11.46 27.03
C ASN A 517 -30.34 -10.49 25.83
N ILE A 518 -31.45 -10.35 25.13
CA ILE A 518 -31.63 -9.38 24.05
C ILE A 518 -32.87 -8.56 24.37
N MET A 519 -32.72 -7.24 24.43
CA MET A 519 -33.80 -6.28 24.63
C MET A 519 -33.89 -5.35 23.43
N VAL A 520 -35.11 -4.94 23.05
CA VAL A 520 -35.33 -3.96 21.99
C VAL A 520 -35.80 -2.65 22.64
N GLU A 521 -35.11 -1.55 22.36
CA GLU A 521 -35.49 -0.19 22.79
C GLU A 521 -35.30 0.78 21.62
N PRO A 522 -36.32 1.54 21.20
CA PRO A 522 -36.18 2.51 20.10
C PRO A 522 -35.03 3.49 20.31
N PHE A 523 -34.30 3.79 19.23
CA PHE A 523 -33.22 4.79 19.27
C PHE A 523 -33.78 6.19 19.56
N LYS A 524 -33.30 6.81 20.63
CA LYS A 524 -33.52 8.22 20.96
C LYS A 524 -32.25 9.03 20.71
N ASN A 525 -31.18 8.68 21.41
CA ASN A 525 -29.83 9.20 21.20
C ASN A 525 -28.80 8.24 21.84
N PHE A 526 -27.50 8.43 21.56
CA PHE A 526 -26.48 7.47 22.00
C PHE A 526 -26.40 7.38 23.54
N GLY A 527 -26.39 8.50 24.26
CA GLY A 527 -26.31 8.50 25.73
C GLY A 527 -27.52 7.85 26.42
N TYR A 528 -28.74 8.15 25.95
CA TYR A 528 -29.97 7.52 26.45
C TYR A 528 -29.94 6.02 26.25
N ASN A 529 -29.73 5.55 25.01
CA ASN A 529 -29.80 4.13 24.69
C ASN A 529 -28.66 3.34 25.37
N ARG A 530 -27.44 3.89 25.48
CA ARG A 530 -26.37 3.23 26.26
C ARG A 530 -26.69 3.13 27.74
N SER A 531 -27.32 4.14 28.33
CA SER A 531 -27.78 4.08 29.73
C SER A 531 -28.85 3.01 29.95
N VAL A 532 -29.77 2.86 28.98
CA VAL A 532 -30.76 1.78 28.99
C VAL A 532 -30.09 0.41 28.84
N ALA A 533 -29.11 0.27 27.94
CA ALA A 533 -28.35 -0.97 27.75
C ALA A 533 -27.63 -1.41 29.03
N PHE A 534 -26.98 -0.47 29.72
CA PHE A 534 -26.29 -0.74 30.99
C PHE A 534 -27.27 -1.18 32.09
N THR A 535 -28.43 -0.51 32.20
CA THR A 535 -29.48 -0.86 33.17
C THR A 535 -30.03 -2.26 32.89
N ASN A 536 -30.24 -2.62 31.62
CA ASN A 536 -30.68 -3.95 31.22
C ASN A 536 -29.66 -5.03 31.58
N ALA A 537 -28.38 -4.78 31.33
CA ALA A 537 -27.31 -5.69 31.69
C ALA A 537 -27.22 -5.89 33.22
N LYS A 538 -27.40 -4.81 34.00
CA LYS A 538 -27.45 -4.86 35.48
C LYS A 538 -28.59 -5.73 35.98
N ASN A 539 -29.80 -5.52 35.46
CA ASN A 539 -30.99 -6.30 35.83
C ASN A 539 -30.81 -7.78 35.48
N PHE A 540 -30.23 -8.08 34.31
CA PHE A 540 -29.95 -9.46 33.93
C PHE A 540 -28.93 -10.14 34.85
N CYS A 541 -27.91 -9.41 35.32
CA CYS A 541 -26.98 -9.94 36.32
C CYS A 541 -27.67 -10.22 37.67
N ILE A 542 -28.65 -9.40 38.07
CA ILE A 542 -29.49 -9.64 39.26
C ILE A 542 -30.31 -10.93 39.08
N ASP A 543 -30.93 -11.13 37.91
CA ASP A 543 -31.71 -12.34 37.60
C ASP A 543 -30.83 -13.60 37.63
N LEU A 544 -29.58 -13.49 37.19
CA LEU A 544 -28.57 -14.55 37.29
C LEU A 544 -27.98 -14.74 38.70
N GLN A 545 -28.42 -13.95 39.69
CA GLN A 545 -27.94 -13.95 41.07
C GLN A 545 -26.44 -13.67 41.21
N TRP A 546 -25.90 -12.75 40.41
CA TRP A 546 -24.50 -12.35 40.47
C TRP A 546 -24.27 -11.25 41.52
N ASP A 547 -23.09 -11.30 42.15
CA ASP A 547 -22.61 -10.24 43.04
C ASP A 547 -22.21 -8.99 42.23
N LEU A 548 -23.00 -7.93 42.33
CA LEU A 548 -22.81 -6.69 41.55
C LEU A 548 -21.54 -5.92 41.94
N ASP A 549 -20.97 -6.15 43.12
CA ASP A 549 -19.72 -5.53 43.54
C ASP A 549 -18.49 -6.16 42.85
N LYS A 550 -18.64 -7.42 42.40
CA LYS A 550 -17.61 -8.16 41.65
C LYS A 550 -17.93 -8.32 40.17
N THR A 551 -18.93 -7.62 39.67
CA THR A 551 -19.39 -7.73 38.28
C THR A 551 -19.22 -6.40 37.52
N TYR A 552 -18.62 -6.48 36.33
CA TYR A 552 -18.42 -5.34 35.45
C TYR A 552 -19.14 -5.53 34.11
N ALA A 553 -19.78 -4.46 33.64
CA ALA A 553 -20.19 -4.33 32.24
C ALA A 553 -18.96 -4.03 31.40
N MET A 554 -18.74 -4.80 30.33
CA MET A 554 -17.77 -4.53 29.28
C MET A 554 -18.51 -4.01 28.05
N VAL A 555 -18.37 -2.72 27.74
CA VAL A 555 -19.15 -2.06 26.68
C VAL A 555 -18.35 -1.99 25.39
N LEU A 556 -18.78 -2.70 24.34
CA LEU A 556 -18.17 -2.68 23.01
C LEU A 556 -19.16 -2.25 21.94
N ASP A 557 -18.64 -1.70 20.85
CA ASP A 557 -19.39 -1.48 19.61
C ASP A 557 -19.15 -2.66 18.64
N ALA A 558 -20.07 -2.93 17.72
CA ALA A 558 -20.03 -4.14 16.87
C ALA A 558 -18.84 -4.21 15.90
N ASP A 559 -18.18 -3.09 15.60
CA ASP A 559 -16.98 -3.01 14.77
C ASP A 559 -15.65 -3.10 15.56
N MET A 560 -15.74 -3.43 16.85
CA MET A 560 -14.57 -3.53 17.73
C MET A 560 -14.07 -4.97 17.89
N ILE A 561 -12.74 -5.11 17.91
CA ILE A 561 -12.00 -6.32 18.27
C ILE A 561 -11.25 -6.05 19.58
N LEU A 562 -11.55 -6.82 20.60
CA LEU A 562 -10.83 -6.84 21.86
C LEU A 562 -9.57 -7.71 21.75
N LYS A 563 -8.44 -7.16 22.21
CA LYS A 563 -7.17 -7.86 22.40
C LYS A 563 -6.92 -7.94 23.89
N VAL A 564 -6.73 -9.16 24.39
CA VAL A 564 -6.57 -9.47 25.80
C VAL A 564 -5.37 -10.39 25.94
N SER A 565 -4.47 -10.09 26.89
CA SER A 565 -3.35 -10.97 27.22
C SER A 565 -3.78 -12.08 28.18
N ASP A 566 -2.94 -13.11 28.34
CA ASP A 566 -3.23 -14.21 29.26
C ASP A 566 -3.23 -13.74 30.73
N GLU A 567 -2.39 -12.75 31.07
CA GLU A 567 -2.26 -12.17 32.41
C GLU A 567 -3.53 -11.44 32.87
N PHE A 568 -4.35 -10.94 31.93
CA PHE A 568 -5.60 -10.29 32.27
C PHE A 568 -6.50 -11.20 33.09
N LYS A 569 -6.44 -12.52 32.91
CA LYS A 569 -7.29 -13.49 33.62
C LYS A 569 -7.15 -13.45 35.15
N ASP A 570 -5.98 -13.07 35.63
CA ASP A 570 -5.60 -13.03 37.04
C ASP A 570 -5.50 -11.58 37.58
N PHE A 571 -5.87 -10.58 36.76
CA PHE A 571 -5.79 -9.17 37.14
C PHE A 571 -7.03 -8.74 37.95
N GLU A 572 -6.86 -8.49 39.24
CA GLU A 572 -8.00 -8.12 40.11
C GLU A 572 -8.46 -6.67 39.89
N LEU A 573 -9.71 -6.51 39.42
CA LEU A 573 -10.33 -5.20 39.23
C LEU A 573 -11.01 -4.72 40.52
N THR A 574 -10.52 -3.62 41.07
CA THR A 574 -10.95 -3.04 42.35
C THR A 574 -11.75 -1.74 42.21
N GLN A 575 -11.50 -0.93 41.17
CA GLN A 575 -12.09 0.38 40.97
C GLN A 575 -13.53 0.34 40.42
N ASN A 576 -14.23 1.46 40.46
CA ASN A 576 -15.61 1.53 39.95
C ASN A 576 -15.68 1.44 38.43
N GLY A 577 -14.64 1.89 37.72
CA GLY A 577 -14.57 1.82 36.26
C GLY A 577 -13.15 1.84 35.73
N TYR A 578 -13.00 1.42 34.48
CA TYR A 578 -11.71 1.36 33.81
C TYR A 578 -11.76 1.89 32.38
N GLN A 579 -10.70 2.61 32.02
CA GLN A 579 -10.43 3.07 30.67
C GLN A 579 -9.54 2.07 29.92
N ILE A 580 -9.95 1.71 28.72
CA ILE A 580 -9.20 0.82 27.81
C ILE A 580 -8.73 1.64 26.61
N ILE A 581 -7.51 1.35 26.14
CA ILE A 581 -7.00 1.95 24.89
C ILE A 581 -7.81 1.43 23.70
N GLN A 582 -8.33 2.34 22.89
CA GLN A 582 -8.96 2.10 21.60
C GLN A 582 -8.07 2.64 20.48
N LYS A 583 -7.83 1.82 19.44
CA LYS A 583 -6.98 2.15 18.28
C LYS A 583 -7.72 1.90 16.98
N ASN A 584 -7.57 2.81 16.02
CA ASN A 584 -7.88 2.55 14.60
C ASN A 584 -6.67 2.93 13.72
N SER A 585 -6.83 2.94 12.40
CA SER A 585 -5.75 3.29 11.46
C SER A 585 -5.21 4.72 11.59
N ARG A 586 -5.87 5.60 12.36
CA ARG A 586 -5.59 7.05 12.43
C ARG A 586 -5.39 7.59 13.84
N ILE A 587 -6.08 7.06 14.86
CA ILE A 587 -6.11 7.60 16.23
C ILE A 587 -6.01 6.48 17.28
N THR A 588 -5.42 6.82 18.43
CA THR A 588 -5.33 5.99 19.63
C THR A 588 -5.74 6.82 20.85
N TYR A 589 -6.67 6.35 21.66
CA TYR A 589 -7.14 7.08 22.84
C TYR A 589 -7.74 6.16 23.90
N TYR A 590 -7.82 6.64 25.15
CA TYR A 590 -8.48 5.92 26.24
C TYR A 590 -9.98 6.22 26.27
N ASN A 591 -10.80 5.19 26.48
CA ASN A 591 -12.25 5.33 26.65
C ASN A 591 -12.74 4.43 27.80
N VAL A 592 -13.75 4.89 28.55
CA VAL A 592 -14.36 4.12 29.65
C VAL A 592 -15.15 2.96 29.04
N ARG A 593 -14.66 1.74 29.26
CA ARG A 593 -15.19 0.53 28.61
C ARG A 593 -15.52 -0.58 29.59
N MET A 594 -15.13 -0.45 30.86
CA MET A 594 -15.54 -1.37 31.93
C MET A 594 -16.09 -0.61 33.13
N MET A 595 -17.26 -1.01 33.61
CA MET A 595 -17.99 -0.30 34.67
C MET A 595 -18.61 -1.28 35.66
N LYS A 596 -18.34 -1.11 36.96
CA LYS A 596 -18.88 -1.94 38.04
C LYS A 596 -20.36 -1.65 38.27
N PHE A 597 -21.20 -2.68 38.37
CA PHE A 597 -22.67 -2.49 38.47
C PHE A 597 -23.16 -1.97 39.82
N GLN A 598 -22.40 -2.17 40.91
CA GLN A 598 -22.75 -1.61 42.22
C GLN A 598 -22.75 -0.08 42.21
N HIS A 599 -22.03 0.54 41.27
CA HIS A 599 -21.92 1.98 41.12
C HIS A 599 -22.99 2.56 40.16
N ASP A 600 -23.36 3.83 40.37
CA ASP A 600 -24.38 4.53 39.57
C ASP A 600 -23.74 5.22 38.36
N TRP A 601 -23.65 4.50 37.24
CA TRP A 601 -23.10 4.99 35.97
C TRP A 601 -24.20 5.50 35.06
N LYS A 602 -23.97 6.65 34.41
CA LYS A 602 -24.89 7.24 33.42
C LYS A 602 -24.14 7.67 32.17
N CYS A 603 -24.64 7.29 30.99
CA CYS A 603 -24.08 7.75 29.72
C CYS A 603 -24.79 9.04 29.28
N THR A 604 -24.02 10.10 29.02
CA THR A 604 -24.53 11.44 28.69
C THR A 604 -24.00 11.91 27.34
N GLY A 605 -24.85 12.59 26.56
CA GLY A 605 -24.53 13.16 25.24
C GLY A 605 -25.40 12.61 24.13
N ALA A 606 -25.90 13.49 23.25
CA ALA A 606 -26.72 13.09 22.11
C ALA A 606 -25.92 12.29 21.07
N THR A 607 -24.69 12.73 20.82
CA THR A 607 -23.61 12.04 20.09
C THR A 607 -22.29 12.29 20.84
N HIS A 608 -21.26 11.47 20.58
CA HIS A 608 -19.96 11.57 21.27
C HIS A 608 -20.11 11.50 22.81
N GLU A 609 -20.91 10.53 23.22
CA GLU A 609 -21.33 10.25 24.59
C GLU A 609 -20.18 9.85 25.51
N TYR A 610 -20.34 10.13 26.80
CA TYR A 610 -19.37 9.81 27.84
C TYR A 610 -20.08 9.23 29.07
N TRP A 611 -19.36 8.41 29.83
CA TRP A 611 -19.85 7.84 31.08
C TRP A 611 -19.52 8.76 32.24
N ASP A 612 -20.55 9.24 32.91
CA ASP A 612 -20.50 9.96 34.18
C ASP A 612 -20.80 8.97 35.31
N GLY A 613 -20.09 9.05 36.43
CA GLY A 613 -20.34 8.11 37.53
C GLY A 613 -19.28 8.03 38.60
N GLY A 614 -18.04 7.62 38.31
CA GLY A 614 -17.10 7.21 39.37
C GLY A 614 -15.61 7.33 39.06
N SER A 615 -14.78 6.97 40.05
CA SER A 615 -13.32 6.85 39.87
C SER A 615 -13.00 5.86 38.75
N VAL A 616 -12.21 6.30 37.78
CA VAL A 616 -11.74 5.49 36.66
C VAL A 616 -10.24 5.34 36.70
N GLU A 617 -9.76 4.13 36.39
CA GLU A 617 -8.33 3.84 36.24
C GLU A 617 -8.01 3.39 34.82
N LYS A 618 -6.80 3.69 34.33
CA LYS A 618 -6.34 3.25 33.02
C LYS A 618 -5.81 1.82 33.12
N LEU A 619 -6.32 0.92 32.29
CA LEU A 619 -5.71 -0.40 32.16
C LEU A 619 -4.45 -0.32 31.26
N PRO A 620 -3.37 -1.02 31.61
CA PRO A 620 -2.19 -1.18 30.75
C PRO A 620 -2.57 -1.74 29.38
N GLN A 621 -1.96 -1.20 28.31
CA GLN A 621 -2.24 -1.61 26.93
C GLN A 621 -1.87 -3.08 26.67
N GLU A 622 -0.82 -3.52 27.36
CA GLU A 622 -0.26 -4.86 27.29
C GLU A 622 -1.25 -5.89 27.80
N LEU A 623 -2.09 -5.52 28.78
CA LEU A 623 -3.14 -6.37 29.33
C LEU A 623 -4.38 -6.41 28.43
N ILE A 624 -4.86 -5.23 28.02
CA ILE A 624 -6.12 -5.13 27.27
C ILE A 624 -6.17 -3.88 26.39
N HIS A 625 -6.53 -4.04 25.12
CA HIS A 625 -6.80 -2.93 24.20
C HIS A 625 -7.82 -3.31 23.12
N ILE A 626 -8.41 -2.29 22.48
CA ILE A 626 -9.44 -2.43 21.44
C ILE A 626 -8.88 -1.98 20.10
N HIS A 627 -9.06 -2.79 19.07
CA HIS A 627 -8.91 -2.44 17.66
C HIS A 627 -10.28 -2.15 17.04
N ASP A 628 -10.48 -0.91 16.65
CA ASP A 628 -11.70 -0.41 16.02
C ASP A 628 -11.56 -0.43 14.49
N ILE A 629 -12.27 -1.36 13.84
CA ILE A 629 -12.16 -1.61 12.39
C ILE A 629 -12.85 -0.50 11.59
N ASN A 630 -13.80 0.20 12.19
CA ASN A 630 -14.60 1.22 11.53
C ASN A 630 -15.35 0.70 10.29
N ASP A 631 -16.01 -0.46 10.39
CA ASP A 631 -16.89 -1.01 9.33
C ASP A 631 -18.35 -1.26 9.77
N GLY A 632 -18.80 -0.64 10.88
CA GLY A 632 -20.19 -0.68 11.35
C GLY A 632 -21.24 -0.26 10.31
N GLY A 633 -22.42 -0.89 10.36
CA GLY A 633 -23.49 -0.78 9.37
C GLY A 633 -24.24 0.54 9.31
N CYS A 634 -24.10 1.42 10.32
CA CYS A 634 -24.89 2.66 10.45
C CYS A 634 -24.10 3.95 10.15
N LYS A 635 -23.48 4.03 8.97
CA LYS A 635 -22.59 5.16 8.56
C LYS A 635 -23.14 6.08 7.47
N SER A 636 -24.12 5.64 6.67
CA SER A 636 -24.60 6.38 5.49
C SER A 636 -25.28 7.71 5.83
N ASP A 637 -25.96 7.81 6.96
CA ASP A 637 -26.65 9.02 7.42
C ASP A 637 -25.92 9.73 8.57
N LYS A 638 -24.68 9.32 8.91
CA LYS A 638 -23.99 9.77 10.13
C LYS A 638 -23.94 11.28 10.25
N ALA A 639 -23.51 11.98 9.20
CA ALA A 639 -23.39 13.43 9.25
C ALA A 639 -24.75 14.14 9.40
N GLU A 640 -25.77 13.71 8.66
CA GLU A 640 -27.13 14.28 8.77
C GLU A 640 -27.73 14.03 10.16
N ARG A 641 -27.54 12.82 10.69
CA ARG A 641 -28.01 12.41 12.01
C ARG A 641 -27.30 13.19 13.11
N ASP A 642 -25.98 13.28 13.05
CA ASP A 642 -25.19 13.99 14.06
C ASP A 642 -25.56 15.48 14.07
N ILE A 643 -25.71 16.11 12.90
CA ILE A 643 -26.19 17.50 12.79
C ILE A 643 -27.58 17.67 13.42
N ARG A 644 -28.53 16.77 13.13
CA ARG A 644 -29.88 16.83 13.70
C ARG A 644 -29.85 16.72 15.23
N LEU A 645 -29.20 15.67 15.74
CA LEU A 645 -29.14 15.39 17.19
C LEU A 645 -28.45 16.53 17.95
N LEU A 646 -27.35 17.06 17.43
CA LEU A 646 -26.62 18.16 18.06
C LEU A 646 -27.40 19.47 18.02
N LYS A 647 -28.18 19.73 16.96
CA LYS A 647 -29.07 20.89 16.90
C LYS A 647 -30.24 20.80 17.86
N GLU A 648 -30.83 19.62 18.01
CA GLU A 648 -31.88 19.37 19.00
C GLU A 648 -31.34 19.61 20.42
N ASP A 649 -30.15 19.08 20.74
CA ASP A 649 -29.49 19.28 22.03
C ASP A 649 -29.18 20.77 22.32
N ILE A 650 -28.74 21.53 21.31
CA ILE A 650 -28.54 22.99 21.43
C ILE A 650 -29.86 23.76 21.54
N ALA A 651 -30.94 23.25 20.94
CA ALA A 651 -32.26 23.86 21.05
C ALA A 651 -32.85 23.67 22.46
N GLU A 652 -32.58 22.52 23.10
CA GLU A 652 -32.92 22.24 24.49
C GLU A 652 -32.07 23.07 25.46
N ASP A 653 -30.75 23.14 25.24
CA ASP A 653 -29.84 23.99 26.00
C ASP A 653 -28.83 24.73 25.09
N LYS A 654 -29.07 26.04 24.90
CA LYS A 654 -28.21 26.91 24.09
C LYS A 654 -26.80 27.06 24.65
N ASN A 655 -26.57 26.72 25.91
CA ASN A 655 -25.26 26.78 26.56
C ASN A 655 -24.54 25.43 26.54
N MET A 656 -25.08 24.42 25.84
CA MET A 656 -24.43 23.11 25.67
C MET A 656 -23.17 23.24 24.82
N ALA A 657 -22.05 23.60 25.45
CA ALA A 657 -20.80 23.90 24.78
C ALA A 657 -20.29 22.72 23.95
N ARG A 658 -20.34 21.50 24.50
CA ARG A 658 -19.88 20.29 23.83
C ARG A 658 -20.61 20.01 22.51
N SER A 659 -21.90 20.32 22.45
CA SER A 659 -22.69 20.12 21.24
C SER A 659 -22.36 21.13 20.15
N HIS A 660 -21.98 22.37 20.52
CA HIS A 660 -21.41 23.33 19.57
C HIS A 660 -20.07 22.86 19.00
N PHE A 661 -19.20 22.24 19.82
CA PHE A 661 -17.92 21.70 19.37
C PHE A 661 -18.09 20.60 18.31
N TYR A 662 -18.89 19.58 18.62
CA TYR A 662 -19.09 18.47 17.69
C TYR A 662 -19.88 18.89 16.46
N LEU A 663 -20.81 19.85 16.57
CA LEU A 663 -21.52 20.37 15.42
C LEU A 663 -20.56 21.13 14.48
N ALA A 664 -19.62 21.89 15.02
CA ALA A 664 -18.55 22.51 14.25
C ALA A 664 -17.67 21.47 13.54
N GLN A 665 -17.30 20.39 14.24
CA GLN A 665 -16.53 19.27 13.67
C GLN A 665 -17.29 18.61 12.52
N THR A 666 -18.57 18.28 12.69
CA THR A 666 -19.38 17.68 11.62
C THR A 666 -19.55 18.62 10.42
N TYR A 667 -19.71 19.92 10.63
CA TYR A 667 -19.74 20.89 9.53
C TYR A 667 -18.41 20.96 8.79
N LYS A 668 -17.29 20.96 9.51
CA LYS A 668 -15.94 20.94 8.88
C LYS A 668 -15.74 19.67 8.07
N ASP A 669 -16.07 18.50 8.65
CA ASP A 669 -15.89 17.21 8.00
C ASP A 669 -16.81 17.02 6.77
N THR A 670 -17.91 17.78 6.68
CA THR A 670 -18.79 17.84 5.50
C THR A 670 -18.45 18.98 4.53
N GLY A 671 -17.31 19.67 4.71
CA GLY A 671 -16.83 20.74 3.82
C GLY A 671 -17.53 22.10 4.00
N GLN A 672 -18.39 22.26 5.00
CA GLN A 672 -19.09 23.51 5.30
C GLN A 672 -18.25 24.40 6.22
N PHE A 673 -17.08 24.82 5.74
CA PHE A 673 -16.06 25.50 6.55
C PHE A 673 -16.55 26.81 7.17
N SER A 674 -17.32 27.63 6.45
CA SER A 674 -17.87 28.89 6.97
C SER A 674 -18.79 28.65 8.16
N THR A 675 -19.70 27.68 8.06
CA THR A 675 -20.60 27.29 9.15
C THR A 675 -19.82 26.70 10.32
N ALA A 676 -18.82 25.85 10.05
CA ALA A 676 -17.96 25.30 11.09
C ALA A 676 -17.25 26.41 11.88
N ILE A 677 -16.76 27.46 11.21
CA ILE A 677 -16.11 28.61 11.85
C ILE A 677 -17.05 29.31 12.84
N GLU A 678 -18.33 29.50 12.50
CA GLU A 678 -19.32 30.11 13.39
C GLU A 678 -19.51 29.28 14.67
N TYR A 679 -19.66 27.96 14.54
CA TYR A 679 -19.85 27.08 15.68
C TYR A 679 -18.57 26.91 16.53
N TYR A 680 -17.38 26.90 15.94
CA TYR A 680 -16.13 26.91 16.71
C TYR A 680 -15.96 28.19 17.52
N LYS A 681 -16.25 29.36 16.93
CA LYS A 681 -16.24 30.63 17.66
C LYS A 681 -17.24 30.59 18.81
N LYS A 682 -18.43 30.04 18.58
CA LYS A 682 -19.43 29.88 19.63
C LYS A 682 -18.98 28.93 20.74
N ARG A 683 -18.33 27.82 20.39
CA ARG A 683 -17.72 26.90 21.36
C ARG A 683 -16.69 27.59 22.24
N ILE A 684 -15.86 28.45 21.65
CA ILE A 684 -14.84 29.22 22.38
C ILE A 684 -15.49 30.23 23.34
N GLU A 685 -16.52 30.95 22.89
CA GLU A 685 -17.26 31.91 23.72
C GLU A 685 -17.90 31.27 24.95
N LEU A 686 -18.45 30.06 24.81
CA LEU A 686 -19.17 29.37 25.89
C LEU A 686 -18.24 28.84 27.01
N GLY A 687 -16.92 28.78 26.78
CA GLY A 687 -15.97 28.27 27.79
C GLY A 687 -16.19 26.79 28.13
N GLY A 688 -15.59 26.27 29.19
CA GLY A 688 -15.68 24.84 29.58
C GLY A 688 -14.34 24.12 29.42
N TRP A 689 -14.35 22.85 29.00
CA TRP A 689 -13.13 22.05 28.92
C TRP A 689 -12.10 22.67 27.97
N TYR A 690 -10.90 22.96 28.49
CA TYR A 690 -9.89 23.75 27.82
C TYR A 690 -9.34 23.08 26.54
N GLU A 691 -9.28 21.74 26.49
CA GLU A 691 -8.76 21.04 25.32
C GLU A 691 -9.68 21.19 24.09
N GLU A 692 -11.00 21.19 24.28
CA GLU A 692 -11.95 21.48 23.20
C GLU A 692 -11.85 22.94 22.74
N ILE A 693 -11.61 23.88 23.66
CA ILE A 693 -11.39 25.30 23.33
C ILE A 693 -10.12 25.44 22.50
N TRP A 694 -9.02 24.82 22.95
CA TRP A 694 -7.75 24.79 22.22
C TRP A 694 -7.93 24.17 20.84
N TYR A 695 -8.58 23.00 20.75
CA TYR A 695 -8.79 22.29 19.50
C TYR A 695 -9.67 23.11 18.54
N SER A 696 -10.65 23.85 19.06
CA SER A 696 -11.47 24.78 18.26
C SER A 696 -10.62 25.86 17.60
N HIS A 697 -9.61 26.44 18.28
CA HIS A 697 -8.69 27.39 17.66
C HIS A 697 -7.84 26.75 16.56
N TYR A 698 -7.35 25.53 16.81
CA TYR A 698 -6.59 24.78 15.82
C TYR A 698 -7.42 24.45 14.57
N GLN A 699 -8.68 24.02 14.75
CA GLN A 699 -9.60 23.76 13.63
C GLN A 699 -10.03 25.04 12.90
N LEU A 700 -10.18 26.17 13.58
CA LEU A 700 -10.38 27.46 12.92
C LEU A 700 -9.25 27.74 11.92
N GLY A 701 -7.99 27.55 12.34
CA GLY A 701 -6.83 27.67 11.45
C GLY A 701 -6.95 26.77 10.20
N LYS A 702 -7.35 25.50 10.39
CA LYS A 702 -7.56 24.54 9.29
C LYS A 702 -8.71 24.96 8.36
N CYS A 703 -9.86 25.41 8.90
CA CYS A 703 -10.96 25.92 8.09
C CYS A 703 -10.55 27.14 7.26
N TYR A 704 -9.82 28.09 7.85
CA TYR A 704 -9.32 29.26 7.14
C TYR A 704 -8.31 28.91 6.04
N LYS A 705 -7.50 27.85 6.22
CA LYS A 705 -6.67 27.30 5.14
C LYS A 705 -7.52 26.85 3.96
N GLU A 706 -8.60 26.10 4.18
CA GLU A 706 -9.46 25.59 3.10
C GLU A 706 -10.20 26.72 2.36
N LEU A 707 -10.47 27.83 3.05
CA LEU A 707 -11.02 29.05 2.46
C LEU A 707 -9.95 29.95 1.79
N ASN A 708 -8.69 29.51 1.71
CA ASN A 708 -7.55 30.27 1.20
C ASN A 708 -7.29 31.61 1.92
N GLN A 709 -7.70 31.72 3.18
CA GLN A 709 -7.50 32.91 4.02
C GLN A 709 -6.24 32.75 4.88
N VAL A 710 -5.08 32.93 4.24
CA VAL A 710 -3.76 32.62 4.83
C VAL A 710 -3.46 33.43 6.10
N HIS A 711 -3.86 34.70 6.14
CA HIS A 711 -3.64 35.56 7.31
C HIS A 711 -4.43 35.07 8.53
N ASP A 712 -5.72 34.75 8.35
CA ASP A 712 -6.56 34.21 9.42
C ASP A 712 -6.08 32.81 9.84
N MET A 713 -5.72 31.96 8.89
CA MET A 713 -5.13 30.64 9.16
C MET A 713 -3.93 30.77 10.09
N GLU A 714 -2.96 31.62 9.75
CA GLU A 714 -1.74 31.79 10.54
C GLU A 714 -2.03 32.41 11.91
N TYR A 715 -2.96 33.36 11.98
CA TYR A 715 -3.41 33.95 13.23
C TYR A 715 -4.02 32.91 14.17
N TRP A 716 -4.97 32.09 13.69
CA TRP A 716 -5.64 31.09 14.51
C TRP A 716 -4.73 29.94 14.91
N MET A 717 -3.77 29.55 14.06
CA MET A 717 -2.73 28.59 14.41
C MET A 717 -1.84 29.10 15.56
N ASN A 718 -1.39 30.36 15.49
CA ASN A 718 -0.63 30.94 16.60
C ASN A 718 -1.49 31.12 17.86
N LYS A 719 -2.77 31.48 17.73
CA LYS A 719 -3.68 31.56 18.88
C LYS A 719 -3.88 30.21 19.58
N ALA A 720 -4.03 29.13 18.82
CA ALA A 720 -4.07 27.78 19.39
C ALA A 720 -2.77 27.50 20.17
N PHE A 721 -1.61 27.82 19.59
CA PHE A 721 -0.33 27.65 20.26
C PHE A 721 -0.18 28.51 21.53
N ASP A 722 -0.65 29.75 21.53
CA ASP A 722 -0.59 30.63 22.71
C ASP A 722 -1.44 30.11 23.87
N ILE A 723 -2.54 29.39 23.58
CA ILE A 723 -3.41 28.76 24.58
C ILE A 723 -2.72 27.54 25.21
N ASN A 724 -2.06 26.72 24.39
CA ASN A 724 -1.28 25.59 24.89
C ASN A 724 0.00 25.41 24.06
N SER A 725 1.10 25.94 24.58
CA SER A 725 2.41 25.88 23.93
C SER A 725 3.07 24.50 24.03
N LYS A 726 2.48 23.55 24.77
CA LYS A 726 2.90 22.14 24.78
C LYS A 726 2.33 21.35 23.60
N ARG A 727 1.37 21.94 22.86
CA ARG A 727 0.77 21.33 21.67
C ARG A 727 1.46 21.87 20.41
N ALA A 728 2.34 21.07 19.83
CA ALA A 728 3.16 21.45 18.68
C ALA A 728 2.40 21.46 17.35
N GLU A 729 1.21 20.85 17.26
CA GLU A 729 0.46 20.64 16.02
C GLU A 729 0.22 21.93 15.21
N PRO A 730 -0.21 23.06 15.81
CA PRO A 730 -0.43 24.30 15.07
C PRO A 730 0.88 24.87 14.50
N ILE A 731 1.99 24.73 15.22
CA ILE A 731 3.31 25.23 14.77
C ILE A 731 3.86 24.35 13.67
N TYR A 732 3.79 23.03 13.81
CA TYR A 732 4.17 22.10 12.75
C TYR A 732 3.37 22.35 11.46
N PHE A 733 2.06 22.59 11.58
CA PHE A 733 1.22 22.95 10.43
C PHE A 733 1.79 24.16 9.69
N LEU A 734 2.22 25.20 10.41
CA LEU A 734 2.83 26.39 9.82
C LEU A 734 4.20 26.10 9.18
N VAL A 735 5.04 25.25 9.80
CA VAL A 735 6.32 24.79 9.22
C VAL A 735 6.07 24.17 7.85
N ASN A 736 5.19 23.16 7.81
CA ASN A 736 4.91 22.40 6.60
C ASN A 736 4.28 23.29 5.52
N TYR A 737 3.27 24.09 5.88
CA TYR A 737 2.61 25.00 4.94
C TYR A 737 3.59 25.99 4.31
N PHE A 738 4.37 26.71 5.13
CA PHE A 738 5.31 27.70 4.62
C PHE A 738 6.49 27.07 3.88
N ARG A 739 6.90 25.85 4.21
CA ARG A 739 7.89 25.11 3.42
C ARG A 739 7.36 24.82 2.02
N ILE A 740 6.13 24.30 1.90
CA ILE A 740 5.51 23.90 0.63
C ILE A 740 5.36 25.10 -0.32
N ILE A 741 5.01 26.27 0.21
CA ILE A 741 4.92 27.50 -0.60
C ILE A 741 6.25 28.26 -0.73
N SER A 742 7.37 27.57 -0.48
CA SER A 742 8.74 28.08 -0.62
C SER A 742 9.09 29.31 0.21
N ARG A 743 8.39 29.53 1.34
CA ARG A 743 8.72 30.57 2.33
C ARG A 743 9.64 30.01 3.42
N HIS A 744 10.81 29.51 3.02
CA HIS A 744 11.70 28.72 3.87
C HIS A 744 12.13 29.42 5.16
N HIS A 745 12.48 30.71 5.13
CA HIS A 745 12.86 31.44 6.36
C HIS A 745 11.71 31.52 7.37
N LYS A 746 10.48 31.66 6.88
CA LYS A 746 9.28 31.71 7.72
C LYS A 746 8.94 30.33 8.28
N ALA A 747 9.03 29.29 7.45
CA ALA A 747 8.93 27.91 7.91
C ALA A 747 9.97 27.59 8.99
N TYR A 748 11.21 28.05 8.81
CA TYR A 748 12.28 27.84 9.77
C TYR A 748 12.08 28.56 11.10
N HIS A 749 11.53 29.79 11.05
CA HIS A 749 11.12 30.50 12.27
C HIS A 749 10.13 29.65 13.09
N TYR A 750 9.13 29.06 12.45
CA TYR A 750 8.19 28.16 13.13
C TYR A 750 8.83 26.84 13.54
N TYR A 751 9.77 26.30 12.77
CA TYR A 751 10.52 25.10 13.14
C TYR A 751 11.29 25.32 14.44
N LEU A 752 12.02 26.44 14.56
CA LEU A 752 12.73 26.80 15.79
C LEU A 752 11.79 26.95 16.99
N LYS A 753 10.56 27.42 16.75
CA LYS A 753 9.52 27.55 17.78
C LYS A 753 8.96 26.20 18.25
N GLY A 754 8.92 25.20 17.37
CA GLY A 754 8.24 23.92 17.63
C GLY A 754 9.12 22.71 17.92
N LYS A 755 10.36 22.68 17.42
CA LYS A 755 11.22 21.46 17.39
C LYS A 755 11.54 20.84 18.76
N ASP A 756 11.54 21.64 19.82
CA ASP A 756 11.93 21.20 21.17
C ASP A 756 10.72 20.90 22.06
N ILE A 757 9.50 20.92 21.51
CA ILE A 757 8.28 20.64 22.26
C ILE A 757 8.14 19.13 22.45
N PRO A 758 8.14 18.62 23.71
CA PRO A 758 8.00 17.20 23.98
C PRO A 758 6.57 16.72 23.74
N TYR A 759 6.40 15.38 23.65
CA TYR A 759 5.08 14.77 23.58
C TYR A 759 4.20 15.18 24.79
N PRO A 760 2.95 15.61 24.59
CA PRO A 760 2.11 16.11 25.68
C PRO A 760 1.42 14.97 26.43
N GLU A 761 2.08 14.43 27.46
CA GLU A 761 1.61 13.25 28.22
C GLU A 761 0.23 13.39 28.90
N ASN A 762 -0.16 14.62 29.25
CA ASN A 762 -1.39 14.92 30.00
C ASN A 762 -2.55 15.41 29.13
N GLU A 763 -2.33 15.60 27.82
CA GLU A 763 -3.35 16.08 26.89
C GLU A 763 -4.00 14.88 26.20
N LEU A 764 -5.32 14.88 26.08
CA LEU A 764 -6.10 13.70 25.71
C LEU A 764 -6.84 13.88 24.39
N LEU A 765 -7.19 15.11 24.01
CA LEU A 765 -8.04 15.38 22.86
C LEU A 765 -7.21 15.48 21.57
N PHE A 766 -7.34 14.44 20.74
CA PHE A 766 -6.91 14.41 19.34
C PHE A 766 -5.44 14.80 19.10
N VAL A 767 -4.52 14.29 19.92
CA VAL A 767 -3.08 14.54 19.76
C VAL A 767 -2.56 13.88 18.48
N GLU A 768 -1.91 14.65 17.61
CA GLU A 768 -1.31 14.14 16.37
C GLU A 768 0.08 13.54 16.67
N HIS A 769 0.11 12.27 17.12
CA HIS A 769 1.32 11.60 17.64
C HIS A 769 2.55 11.66 16.73
N ASN A 770 2.35 11.59 15.42
CA ASN A 770 3.44 11.61 14.44
C ASN A 770 4.25 12.92 14.50
N ILE A 771 3.63 14.06 14.82
CA ILE A 771 4.32 15.36 14.86
C ILE A 771 5.45 15.37 15.90
N TYR A 772 5.24 14.68 17.02
CA TYR A 772 6.21 14.57 18.13
C TYR A 772 7.25 13.47 17.92
N ASN A 773 7.08 12.67 16.89
CA ASN A 773 7.97 11.59 16.53
C ASN A 773 8.65 11.98 15.21
N GLY A 774 9.65 12.86 15.27
CA GLY A 774 10.59 13.12 14.17
C GLY A 774 10.12 14.03 13.03
N MET A 775 8.87 14.52 13.00
CA MET A 775 8.42 15.34 11.87
C MET A 775 9.12 16.71 11.79
N PHE A 776 9.47 17.35 12.91
CA PHE A 776 10.26 18.59 12.88
C PHE A 776 11.66 18.34 12.32
N GLU A 777 12.31 17.26 12.73
CA GLU A 777 13.62 16.86 12.20
C GLU A 777 13.54 16.53 10.72
N TYR A 778 12.48 15.86 10.26
CA TYR A 778 12.21 15.61 8.85
C TYR A 778 12.15 16.92 8.06
N GLU A 779 11.36 17.89 8.53
CA GLU A 779 11.24 19.21 7.91
C GLU A 779 12.60 19.93 7.87
N ASN A 780 13.43 19.80 8.91
CA ASN A 780 14.78 20.37 8.94
C ASN A 780 15.75 19.71 7.95
N THR A 781 15.61 18.42 7.62
CA THR A 781 16.41 17.79 6.55
C THR A 781 16.19 18.45 5.18
N ILE A 782 15.08 19.16 4.99
CA ILE A 782 14.77 19.92 3.78
C ILE A 782 15.13 21.40 3.96
N LEU A 783 14.66 22.02 5.06
CA LEU A 783 14.83 23.44 5.30
C LEU A 783 16.30 23.87 5.37
N ALA A 784 17.17 23.04 5.98
CA ALA A 784 18.59 23.36 6.14
C ALA A 784 19.29 23.64 4.79
N CYS A 785 18.87 22.97 3.71
CA CYS A 785 19.41 23.15 2.36
C CYS A 785 19.17 24.57 1.82
N TYR A 786 18.04 25.18 2.17
CA TYR A 786 17.64 26.49 1.64
C TYR A 786 18.13 27.68 2.48
N LEU A 787 18.61 27.44 3.71
CA LEU A 787 18.80 28.49 4.71
C LEU A 787 20.26 28.76 5.06
N CYS A 788 21.20 28.28 4.25
CA CYS A 788 22.63 28.51 4.40
C CYS A 788 23.25 27.99 5.70
N LYS A 789 22.74 26.89 6.28
CA LYS A 789 23.54 26.10 7.23
C LYS A 789 24.78 25.54 6.50
N SER A 790 25.87 25.31 7.23
CA SER A 790 26.99 24.51 6.70
C SER A 790 26.45 23.19 6.15
N ARG A 791 26.88 22.78 4.96
CA ARG A 791 26.45 21.51 4.36
C ARG A 791 26.75 20.33 5.27
N GLN A 792 27.86 20.37 6.00
CA GLN A 792 28.24 19.37 7.01
C GLN A 792 27.26 19.28 8.19
N ASP A 793 26.64 20.40 8.58
CA ASP A 793 25.64 20.38 9.66
C ASP A 793 24.32 19.82 9.15
N GLY A 794 23.89 20.20 7.93
CA GLY A 794 22.72 19.58 7.29
C GLY A 794 22.91 18.09 7.03
N LEU A 795 24.12 17.66 6.68
CA LEU A 795 24.47 16.25 6.55
C LEU A 795 24.42 15.52 7.90
N SER A 796 24.84 16.17 8.99
CA SER A 796 24.69 15.63 10.35
C SER A 796 23.21 15.46 10.72
N ASP A 797 22.38 16.44 10.39
CA ASP A 797 20.93 16.39 10.60
C ASP A 797 20.31 15.21 9.83
N ILE A 798 20.73 14.97 8.58
CA ILE A 798 20.29 13.82 7.76
C ILE A 798 20.71 12.48 8.39
N VAL A 799 21.99 12.33 8.73
CA VAL A 799 22.51 11.09 9.33
C VAL A 799 21.82 10.81 10.66
N SER A 800 21.63 11.84 11.49
CA SER A 800 20.90 11.73 12.75
C SER A 800 19.45 11.29 12.52
N TYR A 801 18.79 11.83 11.50
CA TYR A 801 17.42 11.45 11.16
C TYR A 801 17.35 9.98 10.75
N ILE A 802 18.22 9.54 9.83
CA ILE A 802 18.28 8.16 9.30
C ILE A 802 18.42 7.15 10.43
N ASN A 803 19.27 7.43 11.41
CA ASN A 803 19.53 6.51 12.52
C ASN A 803 18.40 6.46 13.56
N LYS A 804 17.62 7.54 13.70
CA LYS A 804 16.63 7.68 14.77
C LYS A 804 15.20 7.35 14.32
N TYR A 805 14.84 7.65 13.08
CA TYR A 805 13.45 7.67 12.63
C TYR A 805 13.20 6.73 11.44
N PRO A 806 12.22 5.81 11.53
CA PRO A 806 11.99 4.80 10.49
C PRO A 806 11.11 5.27 9.32
N PHE A 807 10.48 6.44 9.42
CA PHE A 807 9.54 6.97 8.42
C PHE A 807 10.19 8.05 7.55
N HIS A 808 9.70 8.22 6.32
CA HIS A 808 10.24 9.15 5.31
C HIS A 808 11.72 8.93 4.94
N LEU A 809 12.31 7.78 5.29
CA LEU A 809 13.72 7.48 5.03
C LEU A 809 14.11 7.68 3.56
N ASN A 810 13.30 7.22 2.60
CA ASN A 810 13.61 7.39 1.17
C ASN A 810 13.80 8.86 0.78
N ASN A 811 12.90 9.73 1.24
CA ASN A 811 13.00 11.18 0.98
C ASN A 811 14.25 11.77 1.64
N VAL A 812 14.60 11.34 2.86
CA VAL A 812 15.79 11.83 3.58
C VAL A 812 17.08 11.34 2.92
N TRP A 813 17.11 10.09 2.45
CA TRP A 813 18.21 9.55 1.66
C TRP A 813 18.39 10.31 0.34
N ASP A 814 17.30 10.66 -0.32
CA ASP A 814 17.33 11.48 -1.53
C ASP A 814 17.75 12.93 -1.24
N ASN A 815 17.61 13.43 -0.03
CA ASN A 815 18.13 14.77 0.30
C ASN A 815 19.66 14.78 0.46
N LEU A 816 20.28 13.64 0.73
CA LEU A 816 21.73 13.51 1.01
C LEU A 816 22.61 14.19 -0.06
N HIS A 817 22.28 14.05 -1.34
CA HIS A 817 23.11 14.59 -2.43
C HIS A 817 23.19 16.12 -2.43
N TYR A 818 22.23 16.82 -1.81
CA TYR A 818 22.29 18.27 -1.70
C TYR A 818 23.34 18.74 -0.67
N TYR A 819 23.72 17.86 0.26
CA TYR A 819 24.62 18.16 1.38
C TYR A 819 26.00 17.51 1.26
N VAL A 820 26.15 16.39 0.55
CA VAL A 820 27.46 15.74 0.41
C VAL A 820 28.42 16.58 -0.43
N GLU A 821 29.64 16.74 0.07
CA GLU A 821 30.71 17.53 -0.55
C GLU A 821 31.88 16.63 -0.96
N SER A 822 32.69 17.10 -1.91
CA SER A 822 33.97 16.47 -2.24
C SER A 822 35.00 16.74 -1.16
N LEU A 823 35.90 15.77 -0.98
CA LEU A 823 37.10 15.94 -0.17
C LEU A 823 37.98 17.06 -0.74
N ASN A 824 38.27 18.08 0.08
CA ASN A 824 39.10 19.21 -0.33
C ASN A 824 40.59 18.83 -0.27
N SER A 825 41.09 18.12 -1.29
CA SER A 825 42.48 17.66 -1.36
C SER A 825 42.96 17.47 -2.79
N SER A 826 44.28 17.48 -3.00
CA SER A 826 44.88 17.26 -4.31
C SER A 826 44.73 15.81 -4.76
N TYR A 827 44.20 15.61 -5.95
CA TYR A 827 44.11 14.31 -6.61
C TYR A 827 45.30 14.08 -7.53
N THR A 828 45.95 12.93 -7.39
CA THR A 828 47.04 12.49 -8.27
C THR A 828 46.56 11.31 -9.11
N LYS A 829 46.48 11.50 -10.43
CA LYS A 829 46.07 10.48 -11.39
C LYS A 829 47.22 9.53 -11.71
N TYR A 830 46.94 8.23 -11.77
CA TYR A 830 47.83 7.25 -12.38
C TYR A 830 47.62 7.21 -13.89
N ASN A 831 48.73 7.29 -14.64
CA ASN A 831 48.73 7.23 -16.09
C ASN A 831 49.27 5.88 -16.54
N PHE A 832 48.37 4.98 -16.92
CA PHE A 832 48.70 3.67 -17.46
C PHE A 832 48.39 3.61 -18.96
N PRO A 833 49.25 2.96 -19.78
CA PRO A 833 48.92 2.70 -21.18
C PRO A 833 47.76 1.70 -21.30
N LEU A 834 47.16 1.63 -22.49
CA LEU A 834 46.26 0.53 -22.85
C LEU A 834 47.06 -0.77 -22.97
N PHE A 835 46.50 -1.86 -22.44
CA PHE A 835 47.00 -3.23 -22.55
C PHE A 835 46.15 -3.96 -23.58
N ASP A 836 46.51 -3.90 -24.85
CA ASP A 836 45.66 -4.34 -25.97
C ASP A 836 44.27 -3.67 -25.93
N GLU A 837 43.21 -4.42 -25.59
CA GLU A 837 41.84 -3.92 -25.43
C GLU A 837 41.49 -3.51 -23.97
N TYR A 838 42.43 -3.63 -23.04
CA TYR A 838 42.18 -3.40 -21.61
C TYR A 838 42.72 -2.05 -21.13
N ALA A 839 41.92 -1.34 -20.32
CA ALA A 839 42.28 -0.09 -19.66
C ALA A 839 42.29 -0.27 -18.14
N ALA A 840 43.14 0.49 -17.45
CA ALA A 840 43.21 0.46 -16.00
C ALA A 840 41.96 1.06 -15.33
N SER A 841 41.44 0.35 -14.33
CA SER A 841 40.33 0.75 -13.46
C SER A 841 40.73 0.64 -11.99
N SER A 842 39.97 -0.08 -11.15
CA SER A 842 40.12 -0.14 -9.71
C SER A 842 41.47 -0.71 -9.30
N CYS A 843 42.05 -0.15 -8.24
CA CYS A 843 43.37 -0.55 -7.78
C CYS A 843 43.34 -0.90 -6.29
N SER A 844 43.89 -2.06 -5.93
CA SER A 844 44.10 -2.48 -4.55
C SER A 844 45.57 -2.35 -4.20
N ILE A 845 45.88 -1.87 -3.00
CA ILE A 845 47.26 -1.72 -2.51
C ILE A 845 47.49 -2.61 -1.29
N ILE A 846 48.71 -3.12 -1.17
CA ILE A 846 49.20 -3.78 0.04
C ILE A 846 50.69 -3.42 0.27
N ASN A 847 51.08 -3.24 1.52
CA ASN A 847 52.49 -3.15 1.88
C ASN A 847 52.99 -4.55 2.30
N TYR A 848 54.04 -5.03 1.66
CA TYR A 848 54.64 -6.33 1.98
C TYR A 848 56.16 -6.26 1.84
N ASN A 849 56.88 -6.65 2.89
CA ASN A 849 58.35 -6.58 2.96
C ASN A 849 58.93 -5.21 2.55
N GLY A 850 58.29 -4.12 2.98
CA GLY A 850 58.72 -2.75 2.69
C GLY A 850 58.44 -2.28 1.26
N SER A 851 57.78 -3.08 0.42
CA SER A 851 57.36 -2.70 -0.93
C SER A 851 55.86 -2.39 -0.96
N ASN A 852 55.48 -1.26 -1.58
CA ASN A 852 54.08 -0.94 -1.85
C ASN A 852 53.67 -1.61 -3.17
N ILE A 853 52.85 -2.66 -3.09
CA ILE A 853 52.40 -3.44 -4.23
C ILE A 853 50.99 -3.00 -4.58
N LEU A 854 50.78 -2.62 -5.84
CA LEU A 854 49.48 -2.22 -6.35
C LEU A 854 49.01 -3.23 -7.40
N ASN A 855 47.88 -3.88 -7.12
CA ASN A 855 47.14 -4.63 -8.12
C ASN A 855 46.20 -3.68 -8.87
N ILE A 856 46.32 -3.66 -10.18
CA ILE A 856 45.48 -2.86 -11.08
C ILE A 856 44.51 -3.80 -11.78
N ARG A 857 43.22 -3.55 -11.63
CA ARG A 857 42.18 -4.17 -12.44
C ARG A 857 42.21 -3.55 -13.84
N LEU A 858 42.31 -4.38 -14.86
CA LEU A 858 42.29 -4.01 -16.25
C LEU A 858 40.95 -4.45 -16.86
N VAL A 859 40.15 -3.51 -17.36
CA VAL A 859 38.81 -3.77 -17.91
C VAL A 859 38.77 -3.51 -19.41
N ASN A 860 38.03 -4.33 -20.15
CA ASN A 860 37.88 -4.18 -21.60
C ASN A 860 36.74 -3.22 -22.01
N TYR A 861 36.29 -2.31 -21.14
CA TYR A 861 35.23 -1.35 -21.46
C TYR A 861 35.50 0.07 -20.96
N SER A 862 34.66 1.01 -21.40
CA SER A 862 34.57 2.37 -20.87
C SER A 862 33.14 2.74 -20.52
N ILE A 863 32.95 3.65 -19.56
CA ILE A 863 31.64 4.19 -19.18
C ILE A 863 31.51 5.62 -19.70
N ASP A 864 30.42 5.96 -20.41
CA ASP A 864 30.17 7.32 -20.86
C ASP A 864 29.40 8.20 -19.84
N GLU A 865 29.07 9.44 -20.21
CA GLU A 865 28.42 10.42 -19.32
C GLU A 865 26.96 10.09 -18.98
N GLN A 866 26.28 9.36 -19.87
CA GLN A 866 24.95 8.77 -19.68
C GLN A 866 25.06 7.50 -18.85
N GLY A 867 26.29 7.03 -18.62
CA GLY A 867 26.61 5.96 -17.72
C GLY A 867 26.56 4.63 -18.41
N CYS A 868 26.73 4.53 -19.74
CA CYS A 868 26.70 3.40 -20.68
C CYS A 868 28.04 2.64 -20.82
N TYR A 869 28.06 1.30 -20.78
CA TYR A 869 29.24 0.44 -20.87
C TYR A 869 29.64 0.07 -22.31
N HIS A 870 30.63 0.74 -22.88
CA HIS A 870 31.13 0.43 -24.22
C HIS A 870 32.23 -0.64 -24.18
N MET A 871 31.95 -1.86 -24.65
CA MET A 871 32.96 -2.94 -24.75
C MET A 871 33.95 -2.70 -25.90
N ARG A 872 35.23 -2.93 -25.64
CA ARG A 872 36.31 -2.86 -26.65
C ARG A 872 36.50 -4.16 -27.43
N SER A 873 35.99 -5.29 -26.91
CA SER A 873 36.03 -6.58 -27.60
C SER A 873 34.81 -6.77 -28.53
N ALA A 874 35.01 -7.44 -29.66
CA ALA A 874 33.98 -7.60 -30.70
C ALA A 874 32.80 -8.52 -30.29
N ASP A 875 33.01 -9.40 -29.31
CA ASP A 875 32.01 -10.36 -28.83
C ASP A 875 31.11 -9.81 -27.70
N GLY A 876 31.32 -8.57 -27.28
CA GLY A 876 30.46 -7.87 -26.31
C GLY A 876 30.52 -8.41 -24.88
N LYS A 877 31.49 -9.26 -24.54
CA LYS A 877 31.68 -9.78 -23.19
C LYS A 877 32.46 -8.80 -22.32
N VAL A 878 32.07 -8.67 -21.05
CA VAL A 878 32.85 -7.94 -20.05
C VAL A 878 34.01 -8.81 -19.62
N ARG A 879 35.23 -8.30 -19.75
CA ARG A 879 36.46 -9.00 -19.37
C ARG A 879 37.29 -8.16 -18.43
N THR A 880 37.84 -8.84 -17.43
CA THR A 880 38.80 -8.27 -16.51
C THR A 880 40.07 -9.11 -16.47
N LYS A 881 41.21 -8.43 -16.37
CA LYS A 881 42.52 -9.00 -16.09
C LYS A 881 43.15 -8.23 -14.95
N ASN A 882 44.21 -8.76 -14.36
CA ASN A 882 44.95 -8.08 -13.30
C ASN A 882 46.41 -7.85 -13.72
N ALA A 883 46.95 -6.71 -13.31
CA ALA A 883 48.35 -6.36 -13.48
C ALA A 883 48.96 -5.89 -12.16
N VAL A 884 50.26 -6.06 -12.00
CA VAL A 884 51.00 -5.63 -10.82
C VAL A 884 51.93 -4.47 -11.13
N ILE A 885 52.06 -3.54 -10.18
CA ILE A 885 53.04 -2.47 -10.21
C ILE A 885 53.58 -2.20 -8.81
N LEU A 886 54.85 -1.82 -8.71
CA LEU A 886 55.46 -1.36 -7.46
C LEU A 886 55.38 0.15 -7.37
N LEU A 887 55.04 0.65 -6.18
CA LEU A 887 54.97 2.07 -5.87
C LEU A 887 56.10 2.48 -4.90
N ASP A 888 56.50 3.74 -4.96
CA ASP A 888 57.31 4.36 -3.92
C ASP A 888 56.49 4.70 -2.67
N ASP A 889 57.16 5.33 -1.72
CA ASP A 889 56.61 5.81 -0.45
C ASP A 889 55.59 6.96 -0.60
N ASN A 890 55.56 7.62 -1.76
CA ASN A 890 54.61 8.66 -2.13
C ASN A 890 53.47 8.10 -3.00
N TYR A 891 53.34 6.77 -3.06
CA TYR A 891 52.37 6.04 -3.87
C TYR A 891 52.51 6.26 -5.38
N LEU A 892 53.69 6.65 -5.88
CA LEU A 892 53.95 6.83 -7.30
C LEU A 892 54.58 5.57 -7.92
N PRO A 893 54.22 5.19 -9.16
CA PRO A 893 54.81 4.05 -9.86
C PRO A 893 56.34 4.11 -10.01
N ILE A 894 57.02 3.02 -9.66
CA ILE A 894 58.49 2.84 -9.87
C ILE A 894 58.83 1.70 -10.84
N THR A 895 57.86 0.83 -11.16
CA THR A 895 57.98 -0.17 -12.23
C THR A 895 56.96 0.09 -13.32
N ASN A 896 57.09 -0.58 -14.47
CA ASN A 896 55.99 -0.68 -15.42
C ASN A 896 54.94 -1.66 -14.88
N ALA A 897 53.69 -1.50 -15.32
CA ALA A 897 52.64 -2.45 -15.00
C ALA A 897 52.81 -3.73 -15.82
N GLU A 898 52.75 -4.88 -15.15
CA GLU A 898 52.99 -6.20 -15.74
C GLU A 898 51.77 -7.11 -15.52
N LEU A 899 51.31 -7.79 -16.57
CA LEU A 899 50.16 -8.69 -16.49
C LEU A 899 50.43 -9.87 -15.55
N ILE A 900 49.41 -10.24 -14.79
CA ILE A 900 49.42 -11.39 -13.89
C ILE A 900 48.79 -12.59 -14.58
N GLU A 901 49.46 -13.73 -14.51
CA GLU A 901 48.90 -15.02 -14.89
C GLU A 901 47.86 -15.46 -13.85
N GLU A 902 46.63 -15.70 -14.29
CA GLU A 902 45.51 -16.09 -13.42
C GLU A 902 45.17 -17.57 -13.63
N ASP A 903 45.68 -18.44 -12.75
CA ASP A 903 45.63 -19.91 -12.84
C ASP A 903 44.42 -20.50 -12.08
N TYR A 904 43.30 -20.63 -12.79
CA TYR A 904 42.07 -21.27 -12.31
C TYR A 904 41.14 -21.70 -13.45
N ASN A 905 40.21 -22.62 -13.15
CA ASN A 905 39.21 -23.07 -14.12
C ASN A 905 38.18 -21.98 -14.39
N ARG A 906 37.93 -21.71 -15.68
CA ARG A 906 36.95 -20.72 -16.14
C ARG A 906 35.84 -21.40 -16.93
N TYR A 907 34.61 -21.04 -16.64
CA TYR A 907 33.44 -21.39 -17.43
C TYR A 907 33.08 -20.24 -18.38
N ASP A 908 32.28 -20.54 -19.41
CA ASP A 908 31.80 -19.53 -20.34
C ASP A 908 30.79 -18.60 -19.65
N SER A 909 30.96 -17.28 -19.78
CA SER A 909 30.07 -16.29 -19.15
C SER A 909 30.10 -14.97 -19.90
N ASN A 910 29.10 -14.11 -19.66
CA ASN A 910 29.09 -12.73 -20.17
C ASN A 910 30.00 -11.78 -19.37
N ILE A 911 30.46 -12.19 -18.17
CA ILE A 911 31.46 -11.50 -17.36
C ILE A 911 32.57 -12.50 -17.05
N GLU A 912 33.79 -12.22 -17.52
CA GLU A 912 34.92 -13.14 -17.43
C GLU A 912 36.09 -12.51 -16.66
N GLY A 913 36.64 -13.24 -15.68
CA GLY A 913 37.83 -12.86 -14.91
C GLY A 913 37.56 -12.63 -13.43
N LEU A 914 38.60 -12.17 -12.73
CA LEU A 914 38.57 -11.79 -11.32
C LEU A 914 38.40 -10.26 -11.21
N GLU A 915 37.23 -9.82 -10.76
CA GLU A 915 36.89 -8.42 -10.53
C GLU A 915 37.29 -8.00 -9.10
N ASP A 916 37.66 -6.73 -8.95
CA ASP A 916 37.88 -6.07 -7.66
C ASP A 916 38.74 -6.89 -6.68
N VAL A 917 39.88 -7.39 -7.18
CA VAL A 917 40.90 -8.13 -6.42
C VAL A 917 41.39 -7.26 -5.26
N ARG A 918 40.98 -7.61 -4.03
CA ARG A 918 41.44 -7.00 -2.77
C ARG A 918 42.53 -7.83 -2.17
N LEU A 919 43.72 -7.25 -2.06
CA LEU A 919 44.87 -7.90 -1.46
C LEU A 919 44.81 -7.81 0.07
N PHE A 920 45.21 -8.87 0.76
CA PHE A 920 45.37 -8.90 2.21
C PHE A 920 46.48 -9.87 2.63
N LEU A 921 47.02 -9.70 3.84
CA LEU A 921 48.02 -10.60 4.42
C LEU A 921 47.34 -11.65 5.31
N PHE A 922 47.73 -12.90 5.13
CA PHE A 922 47.37 -13.99 6.05
C PHE A 922 48.56 -14.94 6.16
N LYS A 923 49.03 -15.20 7.40
CA LYS A 923 50.22 -16.03 7.69
C LYS A 923 51.46 -15.65 6.86
N ASP A 924 51.76 -14.35 6.79
CA ASP A 924 52.87 -13.77 6.02
C ASP A 924 52.86 -14.06 4.50
N GLU A 925 51.72 -14.49 3.94
CA GLU A 925 51.52 -14.62 2.51
C GLU A 925 50.47 -13.61 2.01
N ILE A 926 50.62 -13.17 0.75
CA ILE A 926 49.62 -12.30 0.11
C ILE A 926 48.49 -13.18 -0.44
N HIS A 927 47.30 -12.94 0.08
CA HIS A 927 46.05 -13.52 -0.36
C HIS A 927 45.18 -12.45 -1.02
N PHE A 928 44.10 -12.91 -1.66
CA PHE A 928 43.11 -11.98 -2.21
C PHE A 928 41.68 -12.50 -2.10
N THR A 929 40.74 -11.58 -2.07
CA THR A 929 39.34 -11.83 -2.45
C THR A 929 39.02 -11.10 -3.74
N ALA A 930 38.29 -11.74 -4.63
CA ALA A 930 37.79 -11.14 -5.85
C ALA A 930 36.32 -11.53 -6.05
N THR A 931 35.62 -10.76 -6.85
CA THR A 931 34.31 -11.14 -7.36
C THR A 931 34.49 -11.85 -8.69
N SER A 932 33.78 -12.96 -8.93
CA SER A 932 33.83 -13.65 -10.22
C SER A 932 32.50 -14.29 -10.56
N LYS A 933 32.11 -14.17 -11.84
CA LYS A 933 30.93 -14.85 -12.40
C LYS A 933 31.26 -16.17 -13.09
N ASN A 934 32.51 -16.33 -13.52
CA ASN A 934 32.92 -17.41 -14.42
C ASN A 934 33.82 -18.46 -13.76
N ILE A 935 33.96 -18.42 -12.43
CA ILE A 935 34.62 -19.48 -11.64
C ILE A 935 33.67 -20.65 -11.34
N THR A 936 32.36 -20.42 -11.41
CA THR A 936 31.30 -21.44 -11.32
C THR A 936 30.49 -21.45 -12.62
N ASN A 937 29.65 -22.48 -12.81
CA ASN A 937 28.81 -22.66 -14.01
C ASN A 937 27.31 -22.44 -13.75
N ASP A 938 26.96 -21.81 -12.62
CA ASP A 938 25.59 -21.60 -12.15
C ASP A 938 25.05 -20.17 -12.39
N ASP A 939 25.79 -19.35 -13.16
CA ASP A 939 25.48 -17.95 -13.51
C ASP A 939 25.43 -16.99 -12.31
N HIS A 940 25.86 -17.43 -11.12
CA HIS A 940 25.99 -16.59 -9.93
C HIS A 940 27.30 -15.81 -9.92
N ILE A 941 27.25 -14.60 -9.36
CA ILE A 941 28.45 -13.86 -9.01
C ILE A 941 28.85 -14.26 -7.59
N VAL A 942 30.03 -14.83 -7.43
CA VAL A 942 30.54 -15.38 -6.16
C VAL A 942 31.81 -14.65 -5.71
N ILE A 943 32.20 -14.86 -4.45
CA ILE A 943 33.54 -14.49 -3.97
C ILE A 943 34.52 -15.60 -4.32
N ALA A 944 35.57 -15.24 -5.05
CA ALA A 944 36.73 -16.06 -5.30
C ALA A 944 37.86 -15.69 -4.33
N MET A 945 38.59 -16.68 -3.85
CA MET A 945 39.73 -16.49 -2.95
C MET A 945 40.91 -17.34 -3.42
N GLY A 946 42.14 -16.84 -3.22
CA GLY A 946 43.35 -17.57 -3.58
C GLY A 946 44.63 -16.90 -3.06
N LYS A 947 45.77 -17.29 -3.62
CA LYS A 947 47.09 -16.71 -3.34
C LYS A 947 47.54 -15.77 -4.46
N TYR A 948 48.34 -14.77 -4.10
CA TYR A 948 48.86 -13.75 -5.01
C TYR A 948 50.39 -13.66 -4.88
N SER A 949 51.13 -13.98 -5.95
CA SER A 949 52.58 -13.79 -6.02
C SER A 949 52.91 -12.65 -6.97
N TYR A 950 53.39 -11.53 -6.42
CA TYR A 950 53.82 -10.38 -7.21
C TYR A 950 55.16 -10.62 -7.90
N ASN A 951 56.05 -11.43 -7.32
CA ASN A 951 57.36 -11.78 -7.89
C ASN A 951 57.20 -12.72 -9.09
N ASP A 952 56.38 -13.77 -8.94
CA ASP A 952 56.11 -14.74 -10.01
C ASP A 952 55.03 -14.26 -10.98
N LYS A 953 54.40 -13.11 -10.67
CA LYS A 953 53.29 -12.50 -11.44
C LYS A 953 52.15 -13.49 -11.65
N LYS A 954 51.75 -14.16 -10.56
CA LYS A 954 50.79 -15.26 -10.61
C LYS A 954 49.72 -15.18 -9.52
N ILE A 955 48.46 -15.36 -9.91
CA ILE A 955 47.32 -15.69 -9.05
C ILE A 955 47.06 -17.19 -9.18
N TYR A 956 47.00 -17.91 -8.07
CA TYR A 956 46.89 -19.37 -8.06
C TYR A 956 46.12 -19.89 -6.84
N ASN A 957 45.79 -21.18 -6.85
CA ASN A 957 44.95 -21.83 -5.84
C ASN A 957 43.60 -21.12 -5.64
N VAL A 958 42.97 -20.69 -6.74
CA VAL A 958 41.72 -19.95 -6.68
C VAL A 958 40.54 -20.91 -6.48
N CYS A 959 39.69 -20.63 -5.50
CA CYS A 959 38.43 -21.34 -5.27
C CYS A 959 37.27 -20.34 -5.09
N ALA A 960 36.06 -20.80 -5.41
CA ALA A 960 34.83 -20.10 -5.06
C ALA A 960 34.47 -20.38 -3.59
N ILE A 961 34.00 -19.36 -2.87
CA ILE A 961 33.57 -19.46 -1.48
C ILE A 961 32.05 -19.48 -1.41
N GLU A 962 31.49 -20.52 -0.78
CA GLU A 962 30.06 -20.64 -0.52
C GLU A 962 29.64 -19.58 0.53
N PRO A 963 28.66 -18.72 0.20
CA PRO A 963 28.16 -17.73 1.15
C PRO A 963 27.38 -18.40 2.30
N PRO A 964 27.24 -17.71 3.45
CA PRO A 964 26.48 -18.22 4.58
C PRO A 964 24.97 -18.31 4.30
N ARG A 965 24.49 -17.59 3.27
CA ARG A 965 23.08 -17.53 2.83
C ARG A 965 23.03 -17.55 1.28
N PRO A 966 22.00 -18.16 0.66
CA PRO A 966 21.87 -18.14 -0.79
C PRO A 966 21.77 -16.72 -1.35
N SER A 967 22.60 -16.39 -2.32
CA SER A 967 22.62 -15.09 -3.01
C SER A 967 23.02 -15.31 -4.47
N ARG A 968 22.41 -14.53 -5.38
CA ARG A 968 22.82 -14.52 -6.79
C ARG A 968 24.07 -13.69 -7.05
N CYS A 969 24.40 -12.78 -6.12
CA CYS A 969 25.50 -11.85 -6.28
C CYS A 969 26.17 -11.56 -4.93
N GLU A 970 27.33 -12.16 -4.73
CA GLU A 970 28.23 -11.93 -3.60
C GLU A 970 29.37 -11.00 -4.03
N LYS A 971 29.50 -9.86 -3.33
CA LYS A 971 30.52 -8.84 -3.57
C LYS A 971 30.93 -8.21 -2.25
N ASN A 972 32.07 -7.50 -2.25
CA ASN A 972 32.44 -6.55 -1.20
C ASN A 972 32.68 -7.15 0.21
N TRP A 973 33.05 -8.42 0.31
CA TRP A 973 33.51 -9.00 1.59
C TRP A 973 34.87 -8.40 1.96
N ILE A 974 35.08 -8.10 3.25
CA ILE A 974 36.35 -7.52 3.74
C ILE A 974 37.05 -8.49 4.69
N PHE A 975 38.30 -8.82 4.40
CA PHE A 975 39.15 -9.62 5.29
C PHE A 975 39.49 -8.86 6.58
N ILE A 976 39.46 -9.58 7.70
CA ILE A 976 39.81 -9.09 9.03
C ILE A 976 41.23 -9.56 9.38
N PRO A 977 42.20 -8.64 9.55
CA PRO A 977 43.57 -8.98 9.95
C PRO A 977 43.63 -9.73 11.29
N GLU A 978 44.61 -10.62 11.43
CA GLU A 978 44.89 -11.27 12.70
C GLU A 978 45.30 -10.23 13.74
N VAL A 979 44.66 -10.25 14.90
CA VAL A 979 45.08 -9.41 16.03
C VAL A 979 46.27 -10.11 16.68
N ALA A 980 47.45 -9.51 16.60
CA ALA A 980 48.59 -9.99 17.38
C ALA A 980 48.17 -10.06 18.85
N GLU A 981 48.34 -11.23 19.48
CA GLU A 981 48.12 -11.39 20.92
C GLU A 981 48.93 -10.31 21.64
N VAL A 982 48.22 -9.35 22.24
CA VAL A 982 48.82 -8.44 23.19
C VAL A 982 49.18 -9.29 24.40
N ALA A 983 50.48 -9.38 24.68
CA ALA A 983 51.03 -10.05 25.84
C ALA A 983 50.18 -9.76 27.09
N GLU A 984 49.81 -10.84 27.79
CA GLU A 984 49.11 -10.84 29.06
C GLU A 984 49.65 -9.74 29.99
N VAL A 985 48.81 -8.75 30.31
CA VAL A 985 48.93 -8.01 31.56
C VAL A 985 47.52 -7.78 32.11
N ALA A 986 47.20 -8.61 33.11
CA ALA A 986 46.36 -8.38 34.28
C ALA A 986 45.03 -7.62 34.09
N GLU A 987 43.92 -8.37 34.04
CA GLU A 987 42.73 -8.14 34.88
C GLU A 987 41.77 -9.34 34.73
N VAL A 988 42.19 -10.48 35.28
CA VAL A 988 41.30 -11.60 35.66
C VAL A 988 41.33 -11.66 37.18
N ALA A 989 40.58 -10.77 37.82
CA ALA A 989 40.32 -10.81 39.25
C ALA A 989 39.08 -9.98 39.57
N GLU A 990 37.93 -10.37 39.03
CA GLU A 990 36.59 -10.16 39.62
C GLU A 990 35.55 -10.78 38.66
N ILE A 991 34.53 -11.44 39.20
CA ILE A 991 33.49 -12.23 38.51
C ILE A 991 33.89 -13.72 38.27
N ALA A 992 34.58 -14.31 39.25
CA ALA A 992 34.56 -15.77 39.49
C ALA A 992 33.78 -16.15 40.77
N GLU A 993 32.95 -15.24 41.31
CA GLU A 993 32.36 -15.40 42.65
C GLU A 993 30.82 -15.36 42.72
N VAL A 994 30.08 -15.55 41.62
CA VAL A 994 28.60 -15.58 41.67
C VAL A 994 27.94 -16.68 40.83
N ILE A 995 28.69 -17.69 40.36
CA ILE A 995 28.09 -18.88 39.70
C ILE A 995 28.50 -20.14 40.46
N GLU A 996 28.12 -20.20 41.74
CA GLU A 996 28.14 -21.43 42.55
C GLU A 996 26.81 -21.73 43.28
N GLU A 997 25.76 -20.93 43.05
CA GLU A 997 24.40 -21.28 43.49
C GLU A 997 23.45 -21.25 42.29
N VAL A 998 22.67 -22.33 42.13
CA VAL A 998 21.56 -22.58 41.16
C VAL A 998 21.83 -23.70 40.13
N ALA A 999 23.02 -24.32 40.11
CA ALA A 999 23.23 -25.58 39.37
C ALA A 999 22.85 -26.85 40.17
N GLU A 1000 21.82 -26.79 41.03
CA GLU A 1000 21.36 -27.92 41.87
C GLU A 1000 19.92 -28.41 41.59
N VAL A 1001 19.25 -27.99 40.49
CA VAL A 1001 17.86 -28.42 40.21
C VAL A 1001 17.62 -28.96 38.78
N ALA A 1002 18.65 -29.29 38.01
CA ALA A 1002 18.44 -29.90 36.67
C ALA A 1002 19.15 -31.26 36.48
N GLU A 1003 19.24 -32.08 37.53
CA GLU A 1003 19.33 -33.53 37.39
C GLU A 1003 17.92 -34.13 37.29
N ALA A 1004 17.39 -34.29 36.08
CA ALA A 1004 16.48 -35.39 35.72
C ALA A 1004 16.03 -35.24 34.25
N THR A 1005 16.83 -35.71 33.30
CA THR A 1005 16.45 -36.70 32.25
C THR A 1005 17.45 -36.70 31.09
N ASN A 1006 18.42 -37.62 31.20
CA ASN A 1006 19.11 -38.39 30.15
C ASN A 1006 19.13 -37.85 28.70
N MET A 1007 20.34 -37.57 28.18
CA MET A 1007 21.05 -38.56 27.34
C MET A 1007 22.50 -38.13 27.01
N THR A 1008 23.43 -38.93 27.56
CA THR A 1008 24.72 -39.40 27.02
C THR A 1008 25.72 -38.43 26.38
N LYS A 1009 26.84 -38.25 27.10
CA LYS A 1009 28.16 -37.80 26.66
C LYS A 1009 28.69 -38.57 25.43
N ILE A 1010 29.36 -37.84 24.52
CA ILE A 1010 30.68 -38.26 24.02
C ILE A 1010 31.60 -37.03 24.14
N SER A 1011 32.53 -37.14 25.08
CA SER A 1011 33.71 -36.30 25.21
C SER A 1011 34.88 -37.04 24.57
N GLU A 1012 35.42 -36.50 23.49
CA GLU A 1012 36.83 -36.69 23.13
C GLU A 1012 37.39 -35.30 22.84
N ALA A 1013 38.03 -34.74 23.86
CA ALA A 1013 38.94 -33.62 23.70
C ALA A 1013 40.22 -34.18 23.09
N THR A 1014 40.38 -34.03 21.78
CA THR A 1014 41.68 -34.04 21.13
C THR A 1014 42.29 -32.64 21.26
N GLU A 1015 43.55 -32.61 21.67
CA GLU A 1015 44.45 -31.46 21.55
C GLU A 1015 44.28 -30.85 20.14
N GLY A 1016 43.68 -29.67 20.07
CA GLY A 1016 43.39 -28.99 18.81
C GLY A 1016 44.45 -27.94 18.56
N GLU A 1017 45.27 -28.16 17.53
CA GLU A 1017 46.13 -27.16 16.90
C GLU A 1017 45.46 -25.78 16.86
N ASN A 1018 46.21 -24.73 17.20
CA ASN A 1018 45.85 -23.33 16.94
C ASN A 1018 45.67 -23.14 15.42
N THR A 1019 44.51 -23.52 14.90
CA THR A 1019 44.14 -23.39 13.50
C THR A 1019 43.66 -21.97 13.28
N THR A 1020 44.59 -21.06 12.99
CA THR A 1020 44.26 -19.69 12.58
C THR A 1020 43.31 -19.73 11.39
N THR A 1021 42.11 -19.15 11.56
CA THR A 1021 41.02 -19.13 10.56
C THR A 1021 40.91 -17.75 9.90
N MET A 1022 40.67 -17.70 8.58
CA MET A 1022 40.42 -16.44 7.88
C MET A 1022 39.02 -15.89 8.20
N ASN A 1023 38.95 -14.66 8.71
CA ASN A 1023 37.71 -13.99 9.09
C ASN A 1023 37.34 -12.86 8.12
N PHE A 1024 36.04 -12.70 7.85
CA PHE A 1024 35.51 -11.71 6.92
C PHE A 1024 34.28 -11.00 7.45
N ILE A 1025 34.19 -9.70 7.19
CA ILE A 1025 32.93 -8.95 7.29
C ILE A 1025 32.06 -9.33 6.08
N TYR A 1026 30.90 -9.92 6.37
CA TYR A 1026 29.89 -10.33 5.39
C TYR A 1026 28.75 -9.31 5.29
N GLY A 1027 28.16 -8.94 6.44
CA GLY A 1027 27.03 -8.01 6.54
C GLY A 1027 27.43 -6.74 7.30
N TRP A 1028 26.75 -5.62 7.02
CA TRP A 1028 27.00 -4.32 7.68
C TRP A 1028 25.87 -3.86 8.61
N HIS A 1029 24.63 -4.28 8.36
CA HIS A 1029 23.48 -3.97 9.23
C HIS A 1029 22.52 -5.16 9.33
N PRO A 1030 22.59 -5.93 10.42
CA PRO A 1030 23.63 -5.89 11.47
C PRO A 1030 25.02 -6.19 10.90
N LEU A 1031 26.09 -5.76 11.58
CA LEU A 1031 27.45 -6.15 11.20
C LEU A 1031 27.61 -7.64 11.49
N GLU A 1032 28.00 -8.43 10.50
CA GLU A 1032 28.11 -9.88 10.59
C GLU A 1032 29.48 -10.32 10.12
N ILE A 1033 30.17 -11.10 10.97
CA ILE A 1033 31.51 -11.61 10.71
C ILE A 1033 31.45 -13.14 10.70
N GLY A 1034 32.14 -13.73 9.73
CA GLY A 1034 32.27 -15.18 9.61
C GLY A 1034 33.69 -15.63 9.35
N SER A 1035 33.92 -16.92 9.59
CA SER A 1035 35.18 -17.62 9.33
C SER A 1035 35.02 -18.57 8.15
N ILE A 1036 36.02 -18.67 7.28
CA ILE A 1036 36.04 -19.65 6.19
C ILE A 1036 36.53 -21.00 6.70
N LYS A 1037 35.75 -22.06 6.46
CA LYS A 1037 36.13 -23.46 6.63
C LYS A 1037 35.58 -24.28 5.47
N ASP A 1038 36.39 -25.15 4.87
CA ASP A 1038 35.99 -26.02 3.75
C ASP A 1038 35.33 -25.24 2.58
N ASN A 1039 35.92 -24.10 2.20
CA ASN A 1039 35.40 -23.16 1.19
C ASN A 1039 34.00 -22.61 1.47
N LYS A 1040 33.55 -22.62 2.73
CA LYS A 1040 32.27 -22.06 3.16
C LYS A 1040 32.46 -21.01 4.23
N LEU A 1041 31.83 -19.86 4.08
CA LEU A 1041 31.80 -18.82 5.12
C LEU A 1041 30.71 -19.16 6.15
N THR A 1042 31.11 -19.33 7.41
CA THR A 1042 30.17 -19.55 8.52
C THR A 1042 30.21 -18.36 9.47
N LEU A 1043 29.06 -17.75 9.71
CA LEU A 1043 28.93 -16.57 10.58
C LEU A 1043 29.07 -16.98 12.05
N HIS A 1044 29.83 -16.20 12.82
CA HIS A 1044 30.06 -16.45 14.25
C HIS A 1044 29.90 -15.21 15.13
N THR A 1045 30.04 -14.00 14.57
CA THR A 1045 29.92 -12.75 15.34
C THR A 1045 28.91 -11.82 14.67
N LYS A 1046 28.13 -11.15 15.52
CA LYS A 1046 27.08 -10.21 15.10
C LYS A 1046 27.04 -9.01 16.04
N TYR A 1047 27.06 -7.80 15.47
CA TYR A 1047 26.87 -6.55 16.21
C TYR A 1047 25.71 -5.76 15.60
N ASP A 1048 24.85 -5.22 16.45
CA ASP A 1048 23.86 -4.24 16.00
C ASP A 1048 24.58 -2.95 15.57
N THR A 1049 24.13 -2.38 14.46
CA THR A 1049 24.70 -1.16 13.90
C THR A 1049 23.60 -0.14 13.61
N PRO A 1050 23.93 1.16 13.51
CA PRO A 1050 22.96 2.19 13.16
C PRO A 1050 22.39 1.97 11.75
N VAL A 1051 21.17 2.46 11.51
CA VAL A 1051 20.44 2.26 10.24
C VAL A 1051 21.23 2.72 9.01
N ILE A 1052 22.10 3.73 9.13
CA ILE A 1052 22.96 4.16 8.01
C ILE A 1052 23.82 3.02 7.44
N PHE A 1053 24.22 2.04 8.27
CA PHE A 1053 25.00 0.88 7.86
C PHE A 1053 24.23 -0.04 6.90
N SER A 1054 22.89 0.05 6.84
CA SER A 1054 22.06 -0.74 5.91
C SER A 1054 22.43 -0.50 4.44
N ARG A 1055 22.94 0.69 4.13
CA ARG A 1055 23.41 1.04 2.79
C ARG A 1055 24.90 0.78 2.59
N PHE A 1056 25.69 0.61 3.66
CA PHE A 1056 27.13 0.38 3.56
C PHE A 1056 27.44 -0.95 2.89
N ARG A 1057 28.49 -0.92 2.07
CA ARG A 1057 29.12 -2.05 1.41
C ARG A 1057 30.62 -1.92 1.59
N GLY A 1058 31.31 -3.04 1.71
CA GLY A 1058 32.75 -3.04 1.86
C GLY A 1058 33.45 -2.44 0.65
N SER A 1059 34.43 -1.57 0.86
CA SER A 1059 35.19 -0.94 -0.21
C SER A 1059 36.64 -1.42 -0.18
N SER A 1060 37.44 -0.92 0.76
CA SER A 1060 38.87 -1.22 0.89
C SER A 1060 39.15 -2.35 1.89
N PRO A 1061 40.35 -2.93 1.89
CA PRO A 1061 40.88 -3.69 3.02
C PRO A 1061 40.90 -2.86 4.33
N ILE A 1062 40.94 -3.57 5.46
CA ILE A 1062 41.12 -2.98 6.79
C ILE A 1062 42.58 -2.57 6.99
N VAL A 1063 42.79 -1.38 7.52
CA VAL A 1063 44.10 -0.85 7.91
C VAL A 1063 44.14 -0.68 9.42
N GLU A 1064 45.21 -1.16 10.06
CA GLU A 1064 45.46 -0.88 11.46
C GLU A 1064 46.15 0.48 11.62
N TYR A 1065 45.60 1.34 12.47
CA TYR A 1065 46.21 2.62 12.83
C TYR A 1065 45.80 3.04 14.24
N ASN A 1066 46.76 3.48 15.06
CA ASN A 1066 46.56 3.88 16.46
C ASN A 1066 45.74 2.86 17.28
N ASN A 1067 46.10 1.57 17.18
CA ASN A 1067 45.43 0.47 17.89
C ASN A 1067 43.93 0.29 17.57
N LYS A 1068 43.49 0.81 16.42
CA LYS A 1068 42.13 0.66 15.88
C LYS A 1068 42.19 0.15 14.44
N PHE A 1069 41.10 -0.46 14.00
CA PHE A 1069 40.95 -0.89 12.62
C PHE A 1069 40.10 0.10 11.84
N TRP A 1070 40.53 0.44 10.63
CA TRP A 1070 39.89 1.44 9.78
C TRP A 1070 39.55 0.81 8.43
N ALA A 1071 38.33 1.03 7.95
CA ALA A 1071 37.91 0.58 6.63
C ALA A 1071 37.12 1.67 5.90
N VAL A 1072 37.31 1.75 4.59
CA VAL A 1072 36.45 2.55 3.72
C VAL A 1072 35.26 1.70 3.31
N VAL A 1073 34.07 2.24 3.49
CA VAL A 1073 32.82 1.71 2.96
C VAL A 1073 32.28 2.63 1.90
N HIS A 1074 31.43 2.11 1.02
CA HIS A 1074 30.68 2.90 0.08
C HIS A 1074 29.20 2.56 0.14
N PHE A 1075 28.38 3.45 -0.40
CA PHE A 1075 26.99 3.17 -0.71
C PHE A 1075 26.56 3.93 -1.96
N VAL A 1076 25.56 3.39 -2.65
CA VAL A 1076 25.20 3.82 -4.00
C VAL A 1076 23.82 4.45 -3.99
N ARG A 1077 23.70 5.61 -4.64
CA ARG A 1077 22.43 6.13 -5.14
C ARG A 1077 22.25 5.64 -6.57
N TYR A 1078 21.21 4.86 -6.80
CA TYR A 1078 20.89 4.26 -8.09
C TYR A 1078 20.20 5.25 -9.03
N THR A 1079 20.97 6.24 -9.48
CA THR A 1079 20.65 7.12 -10.62
C THR A 1079 21.37 6.62 -11.87
N THR A 1080 21.11 7.25 -13.02
CA THR A 1080 21.88 7.00 -14.24
C THR A 1080 22.69 8.24 -14.65
N PRO A 1081 24.04 8.18 -14.59
CA PRO A 1081 24.89 7.19 -13.93
C PRO A 1081 24.70 7.12 -12.41
N ARG A 1082 25.15 6.01 -11.83
CA ARG A 1082 25.13 5.79 -10.38
C ARG A 1082 25.98 6.85 -9.67
N VAL A 1083 25.56 7.26 -8.47
CA VAL A 1083 26.34 8.15 -7.60
C VAL A 1083 26.87 7.37 -6.39
N TYR A 1084 28.17 7.40 -6.16
CA TYR A 1084 28.82 6.73 -5.04
C TYR A 1084 29.11 7.73 -3.92
N TYR A 1085 28.81 7.30 -2.70
CA TYR A 1085 29.18 7.99 -1.47
C TYR A 1085 30.05 7.08 -0.63
N HIS A 1086 30.96 7.67 0.12
CA HIS A 1086 31.94 6.96 0.93
C HIS A 1086 31.82 7.37 2.39
N SER A 1087 32.21 6.46 3.27
CA SER A 1087 32.40 6.73 4.69
C SER A 1087 33.59 5.92 5.18
N VAL A 1088 34.22 6.38 6.25
CA VAL A 1088 35.28 5.66 6.95
C VAL A 1088 34.70 5.10 8.24
N VAL A 1089 34.80 3.80 8.46
CA VAL A 1089 34.36 3.12 9.67
C VAL A 1089 35.58 2.74 10.51
N VAL A 1090 35.49 3.00 11.82
CA VAL A 1090 36.52 2.71 12.82
C VAL A 1090 35.99 1.62 13.74
N PHE A 1091 36.79 0.57 13.94
CA PHE A 1091 36.49 -0.55 14.81
C PHE A 1091 37.51 -0.66 15.94
N ASP A 1092 37.07 -1.23 17.06
CA ASP A 1092 37.97 -1.71 18.10
C ASP A 1092 38.71 -2.99 17.66
N LYS A 1093 39.59 -3.50 18.54
CA LYS A 1093 40.34 -4.75 18.29
C LYS A 1093 39.47 -6.00 18.23
N LYS A 1094 38.21 -5.94 18.67
CA LYS A 1094 37.22 -7.02 18.57
C LYS A 1094 36.33 -6.86 17.35
N MET A 1095 36.67 -5.96 16.44
CA MET A 1095 35.92 -5.63 15.23
C MET A 1095 34.50 -5.10 15.50
N LYS A 1096 34.26 -4.53 16.69
CA LYS A 1096 33.04 -3.79 17.00
C LYS A 1096 33.16 -2.36 16.45
N PRO A 1097 32.20 -1.87 15.63
CA PRO A 1097 32.21 -0.48 15.18
C PRO A 1097 32.11 0.48 16.35
N GLU A 1098 32.96 1.50 16.37
CA GLU A 1098 32.94 2.58 17.37
C GLU A 1098 32.55 3.92 16.77
N GLN A 1099 33.04 4.21 15.56
CA GLN A 1099 32.81 5.47 14.88
C GLN A 1099 32.67 5.28 13.37
N TYR A 1100 32.01 6.21 12.71
CA TYR A 1100 32.02 6.32 11.26
C TYR A 1100 31.99 7.78 10.82
N SER A 1101 32.56 8.12 9.66
CA SER A 1101 32.52 9.50 9.15
C SER A 1101 31.16 9.84 8.54
N LEU A 1102 30.79 11.12 8.53
CA LEU A 1102 29.73 11.59 7.64
C LEU A 1102 30.05 11.21 6.18
N PRO A 1103 29.02 10.98 5.34
CA PRO A 1103 29.23 10.64 3.95
C PRO A 1103 29.99 11.72 3.17
N PHE A 1104 30.93 11.31 2.32
CA PHE A 1104 31.67 12.19 1.44
C PHE A 1104 31.77 11.59 0.04
N CYS A 1105 32.20 12.42 -0.92
CA CYS A 1105 32.71 11.96 -2.20
C CYS A 1105 34.16 12.42 -2.34
N PHE A 1106 34.96 11.76 -3.17
CA PHE A 1106 36.34 12.12 -3.42
C PHE A 1106 36.42 13.38 -4.30
N ARG A 1107 35.70 13.40 -5.42
CA ARG A 1107 35.82 14.45 -6.45
C ARG A 1107 34.48 14.94 -7.02
N GLN A 1108 33.34 14.44 -6.52
CA GLN A 1108 31.98 14.67 -7.06
C GLN A 1108 31.80 14.10 -8.49
N THR A 1109 32.62 13.14 -8.89
CA THR A 1109 32.29 12.35 -10.08
C THR A 1109 31.20 11.35 -9.73
N LYS A 1110 30.40 10.94 -10.73
CA LYS A 1110 29.23 10.10 -10.48
C LYS A 1110 29.67 8.74 -9.93
N ILE A 1111 30.57 8.03 -10.60
CA ILE A 1111 31.07 6.73 -10.14
C ILE A 1111 32.47 6.89 -9.57
N GLU A 1112 32.61 6.66 -8.27
CA GLU A 1112 33.88 6.65 -7.54
C GLU A 1112 33.99 5.31 -6.80
N TYR A 1113 35.07 4.56 -7.03
CA TYR A 1113 35.26 3.25 -6.37
C TYR A 1113 36.63 3.12 -5.73
N CYS A 1114 36.65 3.11 -4.39
CA CYS A 1114 37.86 3.00 -3.59
C CYS A 1114 38.12 1.55 -3.22
N LEU A 1115 39.21 0.99 -3.75
CA LEU A 1115 39.63 -0.39 -3.49
C LEU A 1115 40.96 -0.45 -2.72
N GLY A 1116 41.70 0.66 -2.66
CA GLY A 1116 42.93 0.77 -1.88
C GLY A 1116 42.82 1.84 -0.80
N PHE A 1117 43.26 1.50 0.41
CA PHE A 1117 43.30 2.42 1.54
C PHE A 1117 44.55 2.13 2.36
N HIS A 1118 45.27 3.18 2.73
CA HIS A 1118 46.44 3.09 3.59
C HIS A 1118 46.50 4.31 4.50
N ILE A 1119 47.06 4.17 5.71
CA ILE A 1119 47.23 5.29 6.64
C ILE A 1119 48.71 5.47 6.94
N ARG A 1120 49.22 6.69 6.75
CA ARG A 1120 50.61 7.06 7.06
C ARG A 1120 50.63 8.39 7.81
N GLU A 1121 51.23 8.40 8.99
CA GLU A 1121 51.41 9.63 9.80
C GLU A 1121 50.11 10.40 10.03
N GLY A 1122 48.98 9.70 10.22
CA GLY A 1122 47.66 10.31 10.43
C GLY A 1122 46.94 10.78 9.16
N ASN A 1123 47.57 10.62 7.99
CA ASN A 1123 46.94 10.88 6.70
C ASN A 1123 46.40 9.58 6.11
N GLY A 1124 45.13 9.61 5.67
CA GLY A 1124 44.53 8.56 4.87
C GLY A 1124 44.88 8.77 3.40
N CYS A 1125 45.45 7.76 2.77
CA CYS A 1125 45.64 7.65 1.33
C CYS A 1125 44.54 6.76 0.75
N PHE A 1126 43.66 7.36 -0.03
CA PHE A 1126 42.52 6.72 -0.67
C PHE A 1126 42.83 6.51 -2.14
N ILE A 1127 42.97 5.26 -2.56
CA ILE A 1127 43.20 4.88 -3.96
C ILE A 1127 41.87 4.44 -4.55
N PHE A 1128 41.43 5.16 -5.58
CA PHE A 1128 40.12 4.97 -6.20
C PHE A 1128 40.18 5.21 -7.71
N SER A 1129 39.16 4.72 -8.41
CA SER A 1129 38.93 4.99 -9.83
C SER A 1129 37.66 5.83 -10.04
N GLU A 1130 37.64 6.59 -11.13
CA GLU A 1130 36.52 7.43 -11.56
C GLU A 1130 35.87 6.81 -12.81
N ASN A 1131 34.56 6.57 -12.78
CA ASN A 1131 33.83 5.93 -13.88
C ASN A 1131 34.43 4.59 -14.30
N ASP A 1132 34.89 3.82 -13.30
CA ASP A 1132 35.52 2.51 -13.51
C ASP A 1132 36.70 2.60 -14.51
N SER A 1133 37.42 3.73 -14.41
CA SER A 1133 38.54 4.12 -15.25
C SER A 1133 39.43 5.09 -14.47
N SER A 1134 40.53 5.54 -15.06
CA SER A 1134 41.31 6.66 -14.52
C SER A 1134 41.66 6.52 -13.03
N PRO A 1135 42.33 5.45 -12.60
CA PRO A 1135 42.74 5.31 -11.21
C PRO A 1135 43.65 6.44 -10.76
N GLY A 1136 43.57 6.76 -9.50
CA GLY A 1136 44.45 7.72 -8.84
C GLY A 1136 44.28 7.64 -7.33
N PHE A 1137 44.83 8.63 -6.64
CA PHE A 1137 44.72 8.70 -5.19
C PHE A 1137 44.54 10.12 -4.67
N ILE A 1138 43.94 10.22 -3.49
CA ILE A 1138 43.88 11.43 -2.67
C ILE A 1138 44.50 11.11 -1.31
N THR A 1139 45.32 12.03 -0.80
CA THR A 1139 45.84 11.97 0.57
C THR A 1139 45.28 13.13 1.38
N MET A 1140 44.80 12.86 2.59
CA MET A 1140 44.36 13.91 3.52
C MET A 1140 44.47 13.51 4.99
N PRO A 1141 44.53 14.49 5.92
CA PRO A 1141 44.46 14.21 7.34
C PRO A 1141 43.13 13.55 7.71
N LEU A 1142 43.16 12.41 8.41
CA LEU A 1142 41.93 11.76 8.89
C LEU A 1142 41.12 12.64 9.84
N SER A 1143 41.78 13.58 10.54
CA SER A 1143 41.15 14.58 11.40
C SER A 1143 40.25 15.57 10.65
N ALA A 1144 40.31 15.63 9.32
CA ALA A 1144 39.41 16.45 8.51
C ALA A 1144 38.01 15.81 8.35
N LEU A 1145 37.88 14.51 8.62
CA LEU A 1145 36.61 13.80 8.56
C LEU A 1145 35.78 14.06 9.82
N LYS A 1146 34.52 14.47 9.65
CA LYS A 1146 33.57 14.61 10.76
C LYS A 1146 33.08 13.24 11.17
N MET A 1147 33.55 12.75 12.32
CA MET A 1147 33.21 11.42 12.86
C MET A 1147 31.91 11.47 13.69
N VAL A 1148 31.14 10.39 13.62
CA VAL A 1148 29.92 10.12 14.36
C VAL A 1148 30.13 8.83 15.16
N ASN A 1149 29.74 8.84 16.44
CA ASN A 1149 29.82 7.64 17.27
C ASN A 1149 28.68 6.67 16.92
N VAL A 1150 29.00 5.38 16.97
CA VAL A 1150 28.08 4.28 16.70
C VAL A 1150 27.07 4.09 17.83
#